data_AF-K3YG04-F1
#
_entry.id   AF-K3YG04-F1
#
_cell.length_a   1.000
_cell.length_b   1.000
_cell.length_c   1.000
_cell.angle_alpha   90.00
_cell.angle_beta   90.00
_cell.angle_gamma   90.00
#
_symmetry.space_group_name_H-M   'P 1'
#
loop_
_entity.id
_entity.type
_entity.pdbx_description
1 polymer ?
#
loop_
_entity_poly.entity_id
_entity_poly.type
_entity_poly.pdbx_seq_one_letter_code
_entity_poly.pdbx_strand_id
1 'polypeptide(L)'
;MPSSSFSSSAAPSPTPSERAEAPRSPTPPAPPLVGALIESLSFRGCGFGRAAASAFEKEDLRSRAALPRRLRAAVHAAMRARDPAAGAFALDDRDGACNPWFDAAAHDDAPESPLVAFVNPRSGGRLGPVLKTRLQELIGEDQAALVTSGRLRRSAELHDALIRALSRSARPHLAHPLYAHLLRAGLLPTPHTLPSLLKSVALSLAAPGASALALAVHAHAVKLGLERFLLVSNALIRVHAGLLGRLDDGLLLLRTAAAVDAASFNTLITAYARAGRVADARKLFDEMPAKNAVSWSAMVNGYVQAGDGREALEIFARMQAEGVCPDDTVLVGVLAACAQHGALEQGKWVHGYLKANDTRITVFLGTALVDMYAKCGEVQLAMDVFEAMKDKNVLAWTTMIKGLAIHGRGSEALTLFSQMESSGVRPDDIAFIGALCACTHAGLVDKGRELFDSMVRKYGIRPKIEHYGCMVDLLARNGLLGEAKEMVQKMPMKPDALIWGALMAGCRFHKNVELAEYVVKHWILLEPDKSGAYVLLANIYAASGRHNSAREIRHLMREKGVDKTPGCSTVEMKGIIHQFIVGDLSHPRIKDILAKWHEIDSRNAAQIFFQLLMTMSVGIQTQILFAALSRHSEKLAIAFALISTSVDMPIRIVKNLRVCHDCHHVTKLISKVFDLTVVKPSEFVEYALACLEQLADSGDHSAGFVRNNLRVMVAGGDGTVGWVLGCLGELYVQNREPVPPVAVIPLGTGNDLSRSFGWGASFSFSWKAAAKRSLYKAIFGSVSCLDSWHVVVSMPEDGEEEKEELDLPHSLRHLGGCTFFDDGTAKGELPETVSCFDGVFYNYFSIGMDAQVAYGFHQLRDEKPFLANGPLSNKLIYAGYTCKQGWFFTQCISDPELRGLRNIICLSIKRMDSSEWESIPVPSSVRAIVALNLHNYASGRNPWGNLKPEYLEKKGFVEAHSDDGLLEIFGLKQGWHASLVMVELISAKHIAQAAAIRIEIKGGQWRDAFMQMDGEPWKQPLSSEYSTFVDIKKVPYPSLIING
;
A
#
# COMPACT_ATOMS: atom_id res chain seq x y z
N MET A 1 -18.29 60.20 -0.45
CA MET A 1 -19.54 60.71 -1.06
C MET A 1 -20.53 59.53 -1.20
N PRO A 2 -21.85 59.79 -1.31
CA PRO A 2 -22.91 58.92 -0.75
C PRO A 2 -23.37 57.80 -1.71
N SER A 3 -24.32 56.90 -1.42
CA SER A 3 -25.30 56.70 -0.31
C SER A 3 -25.62 55.19 -0.19
N SER A 4 -26.00 54.53 0.91
CA SER A 4 -26.65 54.87 2.20
C SER A 4 -28.17 55.11 2.19
N SER A 5 -29.01 54.07 2.36
CA SER A 5 -30.40 54.16 2.86
C SER A 5 -31.15 52.82 2.96
N PHE A 6 -32.02 52.52 3.94
CA PHE A 6 -32.19 53.05 5.31
C PHE A 6 -33.18 52.17 6.13
N SER A 7 -32.83 51.73 7.35
CA SER A 7 -33.73 51.40 8.51
C SER A 7 -34.91 50.39 8.32
N SER A 8 -35.70 50.00 9.34
CA SER A 8 -35.82 50.34 10.78
C SER A 8 -36.32 49.07 11.54
N SER A 9 -36.45 48.93 12.87
CA SER A 9 -36.17 49.72 14.10
C SER A 9 -35.98 48.68 15.26
N ALA A 10 -35.89 48.93 16.58
CA ALA A 10 -35.96 50.10 17.46
C ALA A 10 -35.11 49.85 18.74
N ALA A 11 -35.07 50.79 19.70
CA ALA A 11 -34.44 50.63 21.03
C ALA A 11 -35.06 51.61 22.07
N PRO A 12 -34.74 51.47 23.37
CA PRO A 12 -34.48 52.66 24.21
C PRO A 12 -33.25 52.56 25.14
N SER A 13 -32.87 53.69 25.77
CA SER A 13 -31.71 53.92 26.66
C SER A 13 -32.17 54.38 28.08
N PRO A 14 -31.30 54.74 29.08
CA PRO A 14 -30.53 56.01 29.12
C PRO A 14 -29.15 55.97 29.90
N THR A 15 -28.66 57.14 30.36
CA THR A 15 -27.29 57.52 30.85
C THR A 15 -27.34 58.13 32.30
N PRO A 16 -26.45 59.02 32.87
CA PRO A 16 -25.08 59.55 32.56
C PRO A 16 -24.09 59.77 33.78
N SER A 17 -22.97 60.52 33.57
CA SER A 17 -22.14 61.33 34.52
C SER A 17 -21.07 60.66 35.44
N GLU A 18 -19.96 61.30 35.89
CA GLU A 18 -19.12 62.43 35.40
C GLU A 18 -17.71 62.47 36.13
N ARG A 19 -16.61 62.80 35.39
CA ARG A 19 -15.29 63.29 35.88
C ARG A 19 -14.46 62.30 36.77
N ALA A 20 -13.39 62.70 37.48
CA ALA A 20 -11.98 62.95 37.05
C ALA A 20 -11.00 62.64 38.25
N GLU A 21 -9.65 62.69 38.25
CA GLU A 21 -8.64 63.14 37.25
C GLU A 21 -7.29 62.32 37.27
N ALA A 22 -6.17 62.80 37.85
CA ALA A 22 -4.79 62.26 37.66
C ALA A 22 -3.82 62.54 38.85
N PRO A 23 -2.54 62.05 38.93
CA PRO A 23 -1.75 61.25 37.97
C PRO A 23 -0.90 60.06 38.56
N ARG A 24 -0.07 59.45 37.69
CA ARG A 24 1.03 58.46 37.92
C ARG A 24 0.62 56.98 38.08
N SER A 25 1.56 56.09 37.72
CA SER A 25 1.30 54.73 37.24
C SER A 25 1.71 53.59 38.17
N PRO A 26 0.82 52.59 38.34
CA PRO A 26 1.23 51.19 38.52
C PRO A 26 0.50 50.21 37.57
N THR A 27 1.16 49.07 37.32
CA THR A 27 0.64 47.74 36.92
C THR A 27 -0.75 47.60 36.24
N PRO A 28 -0.84 47.03 35.02
CA PRO A 28 -2.09 46.46 34.53
C PRO A 28 -2.42 45.14 35.26
N PRO A 29 -3.62 44.96 35.85
CA PRO A 29 -4.11 43.66 36.31
C PRO A 29 -4.56 42.78 35.13
N ALA A 30 -4.78 41.49 35.38
CA ALA A 30 -5.00 40.49 34.33
C ALA A 30 -6.32 40.65 33.55
N PRO A 31 -6.33 40.39 32.23
CA PRO A 31 -7.56 40.17 31.47
C PRO A 31 -8.19 38.78 31.80
N PRO A 32 -9.50 38.60 31.58
CA PRO A 32 -10.22 37.38 31.94
C PRO A 32 -9.94 36.19 31.01
N LEU A 33 -10.36 35.00 31.45
CA LEU A 33 -10.43 33.78 30.62
C LEU A 33 -11.34 33.99 29.39
N VAL A 34 -11.25 33.04 28.43
CA VAL A 34 -12.04 32.94 27.18
C VAL A 34 -11.52 33.82 26.01
N GLY A 35 -10.37 34.50 26.16
CA GLY A 35 -9.72 35.24 25.06
C GLY A 35 -8.76 34.44 24.15
N ALA A 36 -8.24 33.29 24.59
CA ALA A 36 -6.97 32.74 24.08
C ALA A 36 -7.07 31.51 23.14
N LEU A 37 -8.14 31.35 22.36
CA LEU A 37 -8.33 30.15 21.52
C LEU A 37 -8.75 30.40 20.05
N ILE A 38 -8.81 31.65 19.59
CA ILE A 38 -9.17 32.00 18.20
C ILE A 38 -8.25 33.11 17.66
N GLU A 39 -6.94 32.80 17.52
CA GLU A 39 -6.00 33.72 16.83
C GLU A 39 -4.92 33.00 15.99
N SER A 40 -4.86 31.67 15.99
CA SER A 40 -3.85 30.88 15.26
C SER A 40 -4.20 30.54 13.80
N LEU A 41 -5.23 31.17 13.22
CA LEU A 41 -5.78 30.83 11.90
C LEU A 41 -6.15 32.04 11.02
N SER A 42 -5.18 32.86 10.57
CA SER A 42 -5.20 33.43 9.20
C SER A 42 -3.88 34.13 8.77
N PHE A 43 -3.36 33.70 7.62
CA PHE A 43 -2.55 34.38 6.60
C PHE A 43 -1.70 35.66 6.85
N ARG A 44 -0.51 35.61 6.19
CA ARG A 44 0.34 36.68 5.63
C ARG A 44 1.27 37.47 6.56
N GLY A 45 2.55 37.06 6.53
CA GLY A 45 3.72 37.92 6.74
C GLY A 45 4.86 37.49 5.82
N CYS A 46 4.95 38.06 4.61
CA CYS A 46 6.05 37.80 3.68
C CYS A 46 7.09 38.92 3.76
N GLY A 47 8.37 38.56 3.94
CA GLY A 47 9.50 39.49 3.92
C GLY A 47 10.77 38.76 3.47
N PHE A 48 11.24 39.11 2.27
CA PHE A 48 12.49 38.73 1.58
C PHE A 48 13.63 38.22 2.48
N GLY A 49 14.37 37.17 2.12
CA GLY A 49 15.05 37.05 0.82
C GLY A 49 14.52 36.02 -0.19
N ARG A 50 14.16 36.49 -1.38
CA ARG A 50 14.13 35.68 -2.62
C ARG A 50 15.46 35.85 -3.34
N ALA A 51 16.30 34.82 -3.36
CA ALA A 51 17.53 34.80 -4.17
C ALA A 51 18.01 33.36 -4.49
N ALA A 52 18.16 32.50 -3.47
CA ALA A 52 18.85 31.22 -3.63
C ALA A 52 17.95 29.97 -3.65
N ALA A 53 16.82 29.95 -2.91
CA ALA A 53 16.08 28.72 -2.63
C ALA A 53 14.97 28.35 -3.64
N SER A 54 14.91 29.01 -4.81
CA SER A 54 13.77 28.90 -5.75
C SER A 54 14.15 28.47 -7.17
N ALA A 55 15.10 27.53 -7.30
CA ALA A 55 15.45 26.88 -8.56
C ALA A 55 16.11 25.49 -8.34
N PHE A 56 15.49 24.62 -7.54
CA PHE A 56 15.92 23.20 -7.44
C PHE A 56 15.01 22.32 -8.30
N GLU A 57 15.53 21.88 -9.44
CA GLU A 57 14.83 21.00 -10.35
C GLU A 57 14.82 19.54 -9.86
N LYS A 58 13.81 18.79 -10.31
CA LYS A 58 13.56 17.41 -9.86
C LYS A 58 14.61 16.41 -10.36
N GLU A 59 15.27 16.74 -11.47
CA GLU A 59 16.33 15.93 -12.08
C GLU A 59 17.67 16.09 -11.35
N ASP A 60 18.06 17.30 -10.91
CA ASP A 60 19.31 17.55 -10.15
C ASP A 60 19.34 16.77 -8.82
N LEU A 61 18.24 16.80 -8.05
CA LEU A 61 18.14 16.03 -6.81
C LEU A 61 18.10 14.50 -7.05
N ARG A 62 17.87 14.04 -8.29
CA ARG A 62 17.96 12.62 -8.67
C ARG A 62 19.38 12.22 -9.06
N SER A 63 20.08 13.03 -9.86
CA SER A 63 21.47 12.74 -10.27
C SER A 63 22.43 12.77 -9.08
N ARG A 64 22.25 13.71 -8.14
CA ARG A 64 23.11 13.88 -6.96
C ARG A 64 23.03 12.74 -5.92
N ALA A 65 21.94 11.97 -5.91
CA ALA A 65 21.60 11.07 -4.80
C ALA A 65 21.40 9.59 -5.17
N ALA A 66 21.20 9.25 -6.44
CA ALA A 66 20.86 7.89 -6.86
C ALA A 66 22.09 7.07 -7.27
N LEU A 67 22.24 5.85 -6.71
CA LEU A 67 23.32 4.93 -7.09
C LEU A 67 23.37 4.66 -8.61
N PRO A 68 24.57 4.62 -9.24
CA PRO A 68 24.75 4.24 -10.64
C PRO A 68 24.08 2.90 -10.99
N ARG A 69 23.62 2.74 -12.24
CA ARG A 69 22.74 1.61 -12.59
C ARG A 69 23.47 0.26 -12.47
N ARG A 70 24.76 0.24 -12.78
CA ARG A 70 25.63 -0.94 -12.68
C ARG A 70 25.81 -1.40 -11.23
N LEU A 71 26.23 -0.50 -10.35
CA LEU A 71 26.46 -0.79 -8.93
C LEU A 71 25.19 -1.22 -8.21
N ARG A 72 24.05 -0.60 -8.55
CA ARG A 72 22.74 -0.97 -8.01
C ARG A 72 22.34 -2.41 -8.35
N ALA A 73 22.75 -2.93 -9.51
CA ALA A 73 22.51 -4.32 -9.90
C ALA A 73 23.47 -5.30 -9.19
N ALA A 74 24.76 -4.96 -9.09
CA ALA A 74 25.77 -5.77 -8.40
C ALA A 74 25.42 -5.95 -6.90
N VAL A 75 25.11 -4.85 -6.21
CA VAL A 75 24.63 -4.85 -4.82
C VAL A 75 23.40 -5.75 -4.65
N HIS A 76 22.42 -5.63 -5.55
CA HIS A 76 21.19 -6.42 -5.48
C HIS A 76 21.42 -7.92 -5.74
N ALA A 77 22.43 -8.28 -6.55
CA ALA A 77 22.85 -9.67 -6.76
C ALA A 77 23.53 -10.24 -5.50
N ALA A 78 24.46 -9.49 -4.91
CA ALA A 78 25.17 -9.91 -3.70
C ALA A 78 24.23 -10.16 -2.51
N MET A 79 23.32 -9.22 -2.25
CA MET A 79 22.28 -9.35 -1.22
C MET A 79 21.34 -10.54 -1.45
N ARG A 80 21.14 -10.95 -2.71
CA ARG A 80 20.28 -12.08 -3.08
C ARG A 80 20.96 -13.43 -2.92
N ALA A 81 22.24 -13.48 -3.25
CA ALA A 81 23.06 -14.67 -3.07
C ALA A 81 23.45 -14.90 -1.60
N ARG A 82 23.39 -13.84 -0.77
CA ARG A 82 24.07 -13.77 0.54
C ARG A 82 25.57 -14.06 0.42
N ASP A 83 26.14 -13.49 -0.64
CA ASP A 83 27.54 -13.62 -1.03
C ASP A 83 27.98 -12.29 -1.66
N PRO A 84 28.93 -11.55 -1.05
CA PRO A 84 29.46 -10.32 -1.63
C PRO A 84 30.01 -10.49 -3.05
N ALA A 85 30.63 -11.64 -3.34
CA ALA A 85 31.30 -11.90 -4.60
C ALA A 85 30.32 -12.09 -5.78
N ALA A 86 29.08 -12.50 -5.50
CA ALA A 86 28.04 -12.63 -6.52
C ALA A 86 27.72 -11.30 -7.24
N GLY A 87 28.07 -10.14 -6.64
CA GLY A 87 27.96 -8.85 -7.30
C GLY A 87 28.97 -8.64 -8.44
N ALA A 88 30.15 -9.27 -8.39
CA ALA A 88 31.13 -9.25 -9.48
C ALA A 88 30.64 -10.06 -10.68
N PHE A 89 30.06 -11.24 -10.44
CA PHE A 89 29.55 -12.14 -11.48
C PHE A 89 28.16 -11.74 -12.02
N ALA A 90 27.56 -10.65 -11.52
CA ALA A 90 26.26 -10.15 -11.95
C ALA A 90 26.21 -9.65 -13.42
N LEU A 91 27.36 -9.61 -14.09
CA LEU A 91 27.56 -9.14 -15.47
C LEU A 91 28.35 -10.15 -16.35
N ASP A 92 28.60 -11.37 -15.86
CA ASP A 92 29.40 -12.38 -16.56
C ASP A 92 28.59 -13.02 -17.72
N ASP A 93 28.57 -12.34 -18.87
CA ASP A 93 27.86 -12.77 -20.07
C ASP A 93 28.70 -13.80 -20.86
N ARG A 94 28.07 -14.87 -21.33
CA ARG A 94 28.78 -16.08 -21.77
C ARG A 94 29.19 -16.05 -23.23
N ASP A 95 30.26 -15.32 -23.55
CA ASP A 95 31.16 -15.69 -24.65
C ASP A 95 32.59 -15.16 -24.36
N GLY A 96 33.59 -16.03 -24.46
CA GLY A 96 34.88 -15.81 -23.79
C GLY A 96 35.85 -14.87 -24.51
N ALA A 97 35.90 -13.59 -24.09
CA ALA A 97 37.01 -12.69 -24.38
C ALA A 97 37.18 -11.57 -23.31
N CYS A 98 38.28 -11.64 -22.54
CA CYS A 98 38.74 -10.66 -21.53
C CYS A 98 37.83 -10.37 -20.33
N ASN A 99 38.45 -9.91 -19.24
CA ASN A 99 37.82 -9.69 -17.95
C ASN A 99 37.27 -8.25 -17.87
N PRO A 100 35.96 -7.99 -17.65
CA PRO A 100 35.34 -6.67 -17.87
C PRO A 100 35.81 -5.47 -17.01
N TRP A 101 36.74 -5.67 -16.09
CA TRP A 101 37.19 -4.65 -15.13
C TRP A 101 38.11 -3.57 -15.73
N PHE A 102 38.71 -3.81 -16.91
CA PHE A 102 39.78 -2.96 -17.43
C PHE A 102 39.53 -2.28 -18.78
N ASP A 103 38.52 -2.67 -19.57
CA ASP A 103 38.21 -2.01 -20.86
C ASP A 103 37.20 -0.86 -20.72
N ALA A 104 37.74 0.23 -20.17
CA ALA A 104 37.48 1.65 -20.46
C ALA A 104 36.06 2.19 -20.79
N ALA A 105 35.75 3.30 -20.11
CA ALA A 105 35.03 4.47 -20.66
C ALA A 105 33.52 4.35 -20.95
N ALA A 106 32.75 3.98 -19.93
CA ALA A 106 31.44 4.62 -19.71
C ALA A 106 31.48 5.41 -18.38
N HIS A 107 31.44 6.74 -18.45
CA HIS A 107 31.24 7.61 -17.30
C HIS A 107 29.80 7.49 -16.78
N ASP A 108 29.52 6.44 -16.01
CA ASP A 108 28.38 6.40 -15.07
C ASP A 108 28.86 7.19 -13.82
N ASP A 109 28.91 8.53 -13.98
CA ASP A 109 29.50 9.46 -13.00
C ASP A 109 28.88 9.22 -11.63
N ALA A 110 29.74 9.02 -10.63
CA ALA A 110 29.28 8.67 -9.30
C ALA A 110 28.50 9.85 -8.67
N PRO A 111 27.32 9.62 -8.08
CA PRO A 111 26.50 10.66 -7.47
C PRO A 111 27.29 11.39 -6.38
N GLU A 112 27.17 12.71 -6.28
CA GLU A 112 27.90 13.52 -5.29
C GLU A 112 27.62 13.12 -3.82
N SER A 113 26.46 12.53 -3.53
CA SER A 113 26.10 12.03 -2.19
C SER A 113 25.05 10.91 -2.29
N PRO A 114 25.47 9.66 -2.60
CA PRO A 114 24.55 8.54 -2.74
C PRO A 114 23.80 8.28 -1.42
N LEU A 115 22.48 8.10 -1.50
CA LEU A 115 21.62 7.90 -0.33
C LEU A 115 20.97 6.51 -0.31
N VAL A 116 21.18 5.78 0.78
CA VAL A 116 20.44 4.54 1.11
C VAL A 116 19.46 4.81 2.25
N ALA A 117 18.19 4.46 2.06
CA ALA A 117 17.11 4.81 2.98
C ALA A 117 16.52 3.58 3.69
N PHE A 118 16.67 3.51 5.02
CA PHE A 118 15.99 2.53 5.86
C PHE A 118 14.69 3.13 6.43
N VAL A 119 13.60 2.38 6.39
CA VAL A 119 12.29 2.79 6.93
C VAL A 119 11.74 1.66 7.78
N ASN A 120 11.64 1.86 9.10
CA ASN A 120 11.04 0.87 10.00
C ASN A 120 9.52 1.14 10.13
N PRO A 121 8.65 0.26 9.61
CA PRO A 121 7.21 0.43 9.70
C PRO A 121 6.66 0.21 11.11
N ARG A 122 7.39 -0.49 12.01
CA ARG A 122 6.96 -0.69 13.41
C ARG A 122 7.10 0.61 14.21
N SER A 123 8.29 1.21 14.23
CA SER A 123 8.56 2.45 14.98
C SER A 123 7.91 3.70 14.37
N GLY A 124 7.68 3.70 13.05
CA GLY A 124 7.12 4.85 12.32
C GLY A 124 5.60 5.04 12.44
N GLY A 125 4.90 4.08 13.05
CA GLY A 125 3.43 4.08 13.14
C GLY A 125 2.73 4.14 11.78
N ARG A 126 1.45 4.56 11.77
CA ARG A 126 0.63 4.64 10.54
C ARG A 126 1.22 5.54 9.45
N LEU A 127 2.11 6.46 9.79
CA LEU A 127 2.75 7.37 8.83
C LEU A 127 4.00 6.79 8.17
N GLY A 128 4.63 5.72 8.69
CA GLY A 128 5.77 5.08 8.04
C GLY A 128 5.47 4.61 6.60
N PRO A 129 4.43 3.79 6.39
CA PRO A 129 4.02 3.36 5.04
C PRO A 129 3.55 4.53 4.16
N VAL A 130 2.78 5.46 4.72
CA VAL A 130 2.28 6.62 3.97
C VAL A 130 3.44 7.53 3.54
N LEU A 131 4.44 7.77 4.39
CA LEU A 131 5.60 8.59 4.06
C LEU A 131 6.53 7.88 3.07
N LYS A 132 6.65 6.54 3.11
CA LYS A 132 7.32 5.75 2.07
C LYS A 132 6.68 6.00 0.69
N THR A 133 5.37 5.83 0.58
CA THR A 133 4.61 6.06 -0.66
C THR A 133 4.57 7.54 -1.07
N ARG A 134 4.50 8.47 -0.11
CA ARG A 134 4.38 9.90 -0.40
C ARG A 134 5.72 10.63 -0.57
N LEU A 135 6.85 10.11 -0.08
CA LEU A 135 8.20 10.49 -0.57
C LEU A 135 8.30 10.22 -2.09
N GLN A 136 7.74 9.09 -2.53
CA GLN A 136 7.67 8.72 -3.96
C GLN A 136 6.65 9.59 -4.73
N GLU A 137 5.55 10.04 -4.11
CA GLU A 137 4.52 10.92 -4.71
C GLU A 137 4.62 12.41 -4.29
N LEU A 138 5.79 12.90 -3.85
CA LEU A 138 6.05 14.32 -3.54
C LEU A 138 6.32 15.17 -4.81
N ILE A 139 5.65 14.75 -5.87
CA ILE A 139 6.06 14.96 -7.25
C ILE A 139 4.88 15.53 -8.10
N GLY A 140 3.70 15.75 -7.50
CA GLY A 140 2.55 16.45 -8.13
C GLY A 140 1.52 17.13 -7.17
N GLU A 141 1.20 18.39 -7.49
CA GLU A 141 -0.09 19.16 -7.56
C GLU A 141 -1.27 19.14 -6.54
N ASP A 142 -2.17 20.15 -6.72
CA ASP A 142 -3.55 20.42 -6.19
C ASP A 142 -4.16 21.79 -6.71
N GLN A 143 -5.39 21.86 -7.29
CA GLN A 143 -6.26 23.09 -7.40
C GLN A 143 -7.64 22.87 -8.09
N ALA A 144 -8.77 23.53 -7.65
CA ALA A 144 -10.05 23.51 -8.44
C ALA A 144 -11.21 24.52 -8.14
N ALA A 145 -11.52 24.92 -6.90
CA ALA A 145 -12.94 25.12 -6.50
C ALA A 145 -13.41 26.57 -6.13
N LEU A 146 -13.95 27.38 -7.08
CA LEU A 146 -14.30 28.79 -6.77
C LEU A 146 -15.41 29.55 -7.58
N VAL A 147 -16.29 28.93 -8.38
CA VAL A 147 -16.98 29.68 -9.49
C VAL A 147 -18.53 29.89 -9.46
N THR A 148 -19.35 29.13 -8.72
CA THR A 148 -20.83 29.06 -9.00
C THR A 148 -21.78 29.89 -8.10
N SER A 149 -22.60 30.82 -8.66
CA SER A 149 -23.67 31.54 -7.91
C SER A 149 -24.98 31.99 -8.67
N GLY A 150 -24.96 32.84 -9.72
CA GLY A 150 -26.03 33.02 -10.78
C GLY A 150 -27.40 33.73 -10.52
N ARG A 151 -28.13 34.13 -11.60
CA ARG A 151 -29.62 34.46 -11.74
C ARG A 151 -30.06 34.75 -13.23
N LEU A 152 -31.34 35.05 -13.58
CA LEU A 152 -32.04 34.52 -14.81
C LEU A 152 -33.32 35.28 -15.38
N ARG A 153 -33.56 35.43 -16.73
CA ARG A 153 -34.92 35.45 -17.45
C ARG A 153 -35.02 35.71 -19.02
N ARG A 154 -36.07 35.11 -19.65
CA ARG A 154 -36.89 35.35 -20.91
C ARG A 154 -36.34 35.86 -22.28
N SER A 155 -36.54 35.06 -23.35
CA SER A 155 -36.47 35.40 -24.80
C SER A 155 -36.99 34.24 -25.71
N ALA A 156 -36.74 34.25 -27.04
CA ALA A 156 -36.94 33.07 -27.91
C ALA A 156 -35.86 32.01 -27.66
N GLU A 157 -34.62 32.46 -27.41
CA GLU A 157 -33.52 31.65 -26.87
C GLU A 157 -33.87 31.06 -25.50
N LEU A 158 -34.85 31.61 -24.73
CA LEU A 158 -35.40 30.92 -23.55
C LEU A 158 -36.22 29.68 -23.93
N HIS A 159 -37.01 29.69 -25.02
CA HIS A 159 -37.69 28.45 -25.45
C HIS A 159 -36.66 27.39 -25.86
N ASP A 160 -35.65 27.78 -26.63
CA ASP A 160 -34.52 26.88 -26.94
C ASP A 160 -33.76 26.45 -25.69
N ALA A 161 -33.49 27.34 -24.73
CA ALA A 161 -32.81 27.02 -23.49
C ALA A 161 -33.66 26.13 -22.56
N LEU A 162 -34.98 26.28 -22.54
CA LEU A 162 -35.91 25.43 -21.77
C LEU A 162 -36.02 24.04 -22.38
N ILE A 163 -36.19 23.93 -23.71
CA ILE A 163 -36.19 22.64 -24.41
C ILE A 163 -34.82 21.94 -24.24
N ARG A 164 -33.73 22.69 -24.37
CA ARG A 164 -32.34 22.21 -24.15
C ARG A 164 -32.08 21.82 -22.69
N ALA A 165 -32.61 22.55 -21.71
CA ALA A 165 -32.53 22.21 -20.28
C ALA A 165 -33.38 20.97 -19.94
N LEU A 166 -34.59 20.85 -20.47
CA LEU A 166 -35.44 19.67 -20.28
C LEU A 166 -34.81 18.42 -20.92
N SER A 167 -34.13 18.56 -22.07
CA SER A 167 -33.29 17.50 -22.68
C SER A 167 -32.02 17.11 -21.87
N ARG A 168 -31.82 17.75 -20.71
CA ARG A 168 -30.79 17.45 -19.70
C ARG A 168 -31.41 17.21 -18.30
N SER A 169 -32.73 17.14 -18.20
CA SER A 169 -33.47 16.96 -16.94
C SER A 169 -33.95 15.52 -16.75
N ALA A 170 -34.40 15.19 -15.54
CA ALA A 170 -35.04 13.91 -15.23
C ALA A 170 -36.45 13.74 -15.85
N ARG A 171 -36.99 14.74 -16.57
CA ARG A 171 -38.33 14.68 -17.22
C ARG A 171 -38.28 15.19 -18.68
N PRO A 172 -37.54 14.52 -19.58
CA PRO A 172 -37.31 15.01 -20.95
C PRO A 172 -38.59 15.13 -21.78
N HIS A 173 -39.57 14.25 -21.58
CA HIS A 173 -40.84 14.23 -22.33
C HIS A 173 -41.63 15.56 -22.29
N LEU A 174 -41.40 16.42 -21.28
CA LEU A 174 -42.03 17.73 -21.15
C LEU A 174 -41.58 18.74 -22.24
N ALA A 175 -40.51 18.44 -22.98
CA ALA A 175 -40.13 19.22 -24.15
C ALA A 175 -41.13 19.11 -25.32
N HIS A 176 -41.87 17.99 -25.44
CA HIS A 176 -42.82 17.77 -26.54
C HIS A 176 -44.00 18.77 -26.52
N PRO A 177 -44.74 18.97 -25.40
CA PRO A 177 -45.78 20.00 -25.34
C PRO A 177 -45.24 21.43 -25.44
N LEU A 178 -44.00 21.70 -25.02
CA LEU A 178 -43.37 23.01 -25.21
C LEU A 178 -43.02 23.30 -26.68
N TYR A 179 -42.63 22.28 -27.45
CA TYR A 179 -42.46 22.42 -28.90
C TYR A 179 -43.80 22.60 -29.62
N ALA A 180 -44.84 21.88 -29.19
CA ALA A 180 -46.20 22.13 -29.67
C ALA A 180 -46.70 23.55 -29.31
N HIS A 181 -46.32 24.08 -28.14
CA HIS A 181 -46.60 25.46 -27.74
C HIS A 181 -45.84 26.47 -28.59
N LEU A 182 -44.54 26.25 -28.88
CA LEU A 182 -43.72 27.08 -29.76
C LEU A 182 -44.37 27.23 -31.16
N LEU A 183 -44.81 26.11 -31.75
CA LEU A 183 -45.51 26.12 -33.04
C LEU A 183 -46.89 26.80 -32.96
N ARG A 184 -47.66 26.58 -31.89
CA ARG A 184 -48.96 27.25 -31.65
C ARG A 184 -48.83 28.76 -31.38
N ALA A 185 -47.69 29.20 -30.88
CA ALA A 185 -47.36 30.61 -30.65
C ALA A 185 -46.85 31.33 -31.93
N GLY A 186 -46.86 30.66 -33.09
CA GLY A 186 -46.42 31.23 -34.36
C GLY A 186 -44.90 31.39 -34.51
N LEU A 187 -44.12 30.81 -33.59
CA LEU A 187 -42.65 30.88 -33.62
C LEU A 187 -42.09 29.72 -34.45
N LEU A 188 -41.09 30.01 -35.28
CA LEU A 188 -40.41 28.99 -36.09
C LEU A 188 -39.35 28.22 -35.27
N PRO A 189 -39.18 26.90 -35.50
CA PRO A 189 -38.07 26.15 -34.94
C PRO A 189 -36.72 26.66 -35.45
N THR A 190 -35.74 26.81 -34.56
CA THR A 190 -34.35 27.10 -34.93
C THR A 190 -33.58 25.80 -35.24
N PRO A 191 -32.40 25.87 -35.88
CA PRO A 191 -31.46 24.76 -35.97
C PRO A 191 -31.00 24.19 -34.61
N HIS A 192 -31.29 24.85 -33.48
CA HIS A 192 -31.03 24.34 -32.13
C HIS A 192 -32.28 23.74 -31.45
N THR A 193 -33.49 24.11 -31.89
CA THR A 193 -34.74 23.54 -31.37
C THR A 193 -34.87 22.06 -31.72
N LEU A 194 -34.71 21.72 -33.00
CA LEU A 194 -34.94 20.35 -33.50
C LEU A 194 -33.96 19.32 -32.90
N PRO A 195 -32.64 19.55 -32.78
CA PRO A 195 -31.73 18.59 -32.14
C PRO A 195 -32.02 18.38 -30.65
N SER A 196 -32.46 19.45 -29.96
CA SER A 196 -32.84 19.39 -28.54
C SER A 196 -34.13 18.57 -28.35
N LEU A 197 -35.10 18.69 -29.27
CA LEU A 197 -36.32 17.90 -29.32
C LEU A 197 -36.04 16.43 -29.69
N LEU A 198 -35.25 16.16 -30.71
CA LEU A 198 -34.87 14.79 -31.08
C LEU A 198 -34.08 14.10 -29.95
N LYS A 199 -33.33 14.86 -29.14
CA LYS A 199 -32.74 14.37 -27.89
C LYS A 199 -33.80 14.05 -26.82
N SER A 200 -34.86 14.85 -26.65
CA SER A 200 -35.92 14.51 -25.68
C SER A 200 -36.72 13.28 -26.09
N VAL A 201 -36.99 13.10 -27.40
CA VAL A 201 -37.63 11.90 -27.95
C VAL A 201 -36.77 10.67 -27.69
N ALA A 202 -35.47 10.71 -28.01
CA ALA A 202 -34.55 9.60 -27.77
C ALA A 202 -34.38 9.24 -26.27
N LEU A 203 -34.53 10.21 -25.36
CA LEU A 203 -34.54 9.98 -23.91
C LEU A 203 -35.92 9.57 -23.35
N SER A 204 -36.97 9.52 -24.18
CA SER A 204 -38.34 9.14 -23.82
C SER A 204 -38.75 7.80 -24.44
N LEU A 205 -37.79 6.90 -24.62
CA LEU A 205 -37.87 5.62 -25.36
C LEU A 205 -39.09 4.74 -25.04
N ALA A 206 -39.60 4.78 -23.81
CA ALA A 206 -40.77 3.99 -23.38
C ALA A 206 -42.13 4.61 -23.77
N ALA A 207 -42.16 5.79 -24.41
CA ALA A 207 -43.40 6.46 -24.77
C ALA A 207 -43.98 5.93 -26.11
N PRO A 208 -45.24 5.46 -26.15
CA PRO A 208 -45.91 5.09 -27.39
C PRO A 208 -45.87 6.23 -28.42
N GLY A 209 -45.55 5.89 -29.67
CA GLY A 209 -45.48 6.86 -30.78
C GLY A 209 -44.15 7.64 -30.89
N ALA A 210 -43.15 7.43 -30.03
CA ALA A 210 -41.85 8.10 -30.11
C ALA A 210 -41.19 7.99 -31.50
N SER A 211 -41.23 6.81 -32.12
CA SER A 211 -40.71 6.56 -33.47
C SER A 211 -41.49 7.30 -34.57
N ALA A 212 -42.81 7.43 -34.43
CA ALA A 212 -43.64 8.19 -35.38
C ALA A 212 -43.39 9.70 -35.25
N LEU A 213 -43.23 10.20 -34.02
CA LEU A 213 -42.84 11.59 -33.74
C LEU A 213 -41.44 11.91 -34.28
N ALA A 214 -40.48 10.97 -34.16
CA ALA A 214 -39.15 11.10 -34.74
C ALA A 214 -39.18 11.25 -36.27
N LEU A 215 -39.95 10.40 -36.97
CA LEU A 215 -40.13 10.48 -38.42
C LEU A 215 -40.90 11.74 -38.85
N ALA A 216 -41.89 12.18 -38.07
CA ALA A 216 -42.60 13.44 -38.31
C ALA A 216 -41.68 14.67 -38.15
N VAL A 217 -40.77 14.67 -37.17
CA VAL A 217 -39.77 15.74 -37.00
C VAL A 217 -38.72 15.69 -38.12
N HIS A 218 -38.33 14.51 -38.62
CA HIS A 218 -37.50 14.37 -39.82
C HIS A 218 -38.19 15.02 -41.04
N ALA A 219 -39.44 14.66 -41.32
CA ALA A 219 -40.20 15.22 -42.44
C ALA A 219 -40.40 16.74 -42.30
N HIS A 220 -40.59 17.24 -41.07
CA HIS A 220 -40.72 18.68 -40.81
C HIS A 220 -39.37 19.42 -41.00
N ALA A 221 -38.24 18.82 -40.63
CA ALA A 221 -36.92 19.37 -40.90
C ALA A 221 -36.69 19.53 -42.41
N VAL A 222 -36.95 18.48 -43.19
CA VAL A 222 -36.84 18.48 -44.66
C VAL A 222 -37.78 19.51 -45.31
N LYS A 223 -39.04 19.59 -44.84
CA LYS A 223 -40.02 20.55 -45.37
C LYS A 223 -39.62 22.02 -45.13
N LEU A 224 -38.84 22.30 -44.08
CA LEU A 224 -38.36 23.65 -43.76
C LEU A 224 -36.97 23.96 -44.37
N GLY A 225 -36.33 23.01 -45.05
CA GLY A 225 -34.94 23.17 -45.49
C GLY A 225 -34.00 23.35 -44.30
N LEU A 226 -34.17 22.55 -43.24
CA LEU A 226 -33.35 22.59 -42.03
C LEU A 226 -32.35 21.43 -41.94
N GLU A 227 -32.53 20.37 -42.73
CA GLU A 227 -31.62 19.22 -42.88
C GLU A 227 -30.20 19.59 -43.34
N ARG A 228 -30.05 20.64 -44.16
CA ARG A 228 -28.75 21.21 -44.57
C ARG A 228 -27.92 21.80 -43.44
N PHE A 229 -28.49 22.04 -42.26
CA PHE A 229 -27.71 22.44 -41.09
C PHE A 229 -27.15 21.21 -40.37
N LEU A 230 -25.82 21.15 -40.23
CA LEU A 230 -25.06 20.03 -39.64
C LEU A 230 -25.61 19.54 -38.28
N LEU A 231 -26.10 20.45 -37.44
CA LEU A 231 -26.71 20.10 -36.14
C LEU A 231 -27.99 19.25 -36.28
N VAL A 232 -28.74 19.43 -37.37
CA VAL A 232 -29.97 18.72 -37.68
C VAL A 232 -29.65 17.39 -38.37
N SER A 233 -28.75 17.35 -39.37
CA SER A 233 -28.33 16.09 -40.00
C SER A 233 -27.74 15.10 -38.97
N ASN A 234 -26.82 15.55 -38.12
CA ASN A 234 -26.29 14.77 -36.99
C ASN A 234 -27.39 14.24 -36.05
N ALA A 235 -28.42 15.05 -35.79
CA ALA A 235 -29.53 14.64 -34.93
C ALA A 235 -30.43 13.58 -35.57
N LEU A 236 -30.62 13.63 -36.91
CA LEU A 236 -31.40 12.65 -37.67
C LEU A 236 -30.64 11.32 -37.82
N ILE A 237 -29.33 11.34 -38.11
CA ILE A 237 -28.49 10.14 -38.18
C ILE A 237 -28.50 9.39 -36.84
N ARG A 238 -28.36 10.11 -35.72
CA ARG A 238 -28.42 9.53 -34.36
C ARG A 238 -29.77 8.92 -34.00
N VAL A 239 -30.85 9.39 -34.62
CA VAL A 239 -32.20 8.85 -34.41
C VAL A 239 -32.45 7.61 -35.30
N HIS A 240 -32.01 7.60 -36.55
CA HIS A 240 -32.11 6.41 -37.41
C HIS A 240 -31.24 5.26 -36.89
N ALA A 241 -29.96 5.52 -36.62
CA ALA A 241 -29.03 4.51 -36.10
C ALA A 241 -29.34 4.07 -34.66
N GLY A 242 -29.80 4.99 -33.80
CA GLY A 242 -29.93 4.75 -32.36
C GLY A 242 -31.34 4.49 -31.83
N LEU A 243 -32.38 5.14 -32.38
CA LEU A 243 -33.78 4.98 -31.93
C LEU A 243 -34.55 3.99 -32.80
N LEU A 244 -34.27 3.96 -34.11
CA LEU A 244 -34.99 3.12 -35.07
C LEU A 244 -34.23 1.82 -35.43
N GLY A 245 -32.97 1.68 -34.99
CA GLY A 245 -32.11 0.52 -35.29
C GLY A 245 -31.73 0.37 -36.76
N ARG A 246 -32.01 1.38 -37.59
CA ARG A 246 -31.80 1.34 -39.04
C ARG A 246 -30.42 1.89 -39.38
N LEU A 247 -29.42 1.04 -39.23
CA LEU A 247 -28.02 1.38 -39.48
C LEU A 247 -27.81 1.81 -40.95
N ASP A 248 -28.49 1.15 -41.89
CA ASP A 248 -28.34 1.43 -43.32
C ASP A 248 -29.06 2.73 -43.76
N ASP A 249 -30.26 3.04 -43.21
CA ASP A 249 -30.90 4.37 -43.37
C ASP A 249 -29.98 5.47 -42.79
N GLY A 250 -29.35 5.21 -41.64
CA GLY A 250 -28.39 6.14 -41.03
C GLY A 250 -27.12 6.35 -41.87
N LEU A 251 -26.58 5.29 -42.47
CA LEU A 251 -25.43 5.36 -43.37
C LEU A 251 -25.77 6.06 -44.70
N LEU A 252 -26.98 5.86 -45.23
CA LEU A 252 -27.48 6.59 -46.40
C LEU A 252 -27.59 8.09 -46.10
N LEU A 253 -28.11 8.47 -44.93
CA LEU A 253 -28.17 9.88 -44.49
C LEU A 253 -26.78 10.49 -44.32
N LEU A 254 -25.81 9.75 -43.77
CA LEU A 254 -24.41 10.21 -43.71
C LEU A 254 -23.84 10.44 -45.11
N ARG A 255 -24.13 9.55 -46.08
CA ARG A 255 -23.63 9.65 -47.46
C ARG A 255 -24.34 10.69 -48.34
N THR A 256 -25.48 11.22 -47.91
CA THR A 256 -26.31 12.16 -48.70
C THR A 256 -26.49 13.53 -48.05
N ALA A 257 -26.00 13.74 -46.83
CA ALA A 257 -26.06 15.03 -46.16
C ALA A 257 -25.13 16.07 -46.82
N ALA A 258 -25.62 17.32 -46.94
CA ALA A 258 -24.86 18.43 -47.51
C ALA A 258 -23.61 18.83 -46.71
N ALA A 259 -23.54 18.43 -45.43
CA ALA A 259 -22.36 18.52 -44.58
C ALA A 259 -22.39 17.40 -43.53
N VAL A 260 -21.21 16.84 -43.23
CA VAL A 260 -20.97 15.84 -42.18
C VAL A 260 -19.74 16.21 -41.35
N ASP A 261 -19.69 15.71 -40.12
CA ASP A 261 -18.55 15.83 -39.21
C ASP A 261 -18.22 14.47 -38.56
N ALA A 262 -17.19 14.41 -37.74
CA ALA A 262 -16.83 13.20 -37.00
C ALA A 262 -17.96 12.69 -36.07
N ALA A 263 -18.87 13.53 -35.60
CA ALA A 263 -19.99 13.09 -34.74
C ALA A 263 -21.04 12.28 -35.51
N SER A 264 -21.25 12.57 -36.81
CA SER A 264 -22.02 11.69 -37.72
C SER A 264 -21.44 10.28 -37.77
N PHE A 265 -20.12 10.13 -38.01
CA PHE A 265 -19.46 8.82 -38.09
C PHE A 265 -19.47 8.08 -36.75
N ASN A 266 -19.04 8.73 -35.66
CA ASN A 266 -18.94 8.14 -34.31
C ASN A 266 -20.27 7.54 -33.83
N THR A 267 -21.37 8.18 -34.21
CA THR A 267 -22.73 7.73 -33.92
C THR A 267 -23.05 6.37 -34.56
N LEU A 268 -22.65 6.16 -35.82
CA LEU A 268 -22.85 4.89 -36.52
C LEU A 268 -21.85 3.82 -36.06
N ILE A 269 -20.58 4.17 -35.84
CA ILE A 269 -19.54 3.25 -35.31
C ILE A 269 -20.00 2.64 -33.98
N THR A 270 -20.50 3.48 -33.06
CA THR A 270 -21.07 3.04 -31.78
C THR A 270 -22.28 2.11 -31.95
N ALA A 271 -23.09 2.31 -33.00
CA ALA A 271 -24.29 1.51 -33.26
C ALA A 271 -23.96 0.15 -33.90
N TYR A 272 -23.04 0.10 -34.87
CA TYR A 272 -22.53 -1.16 -35.43
C TYR A 272 -21.82 -2.01 -34.37
N ALA A 273 -20.99 -1.41 -33.51
CA ALA A 273 -20.32 -2.11 -32.41
C ALA A 273 -21.33 -2.76 -31.44
N ARG A 274 -22.39 -2.04 -31.03
CA ARG A 274 -23.47 -2.58 -30.18
C ARG A 274 -24.30 -3.67 -30.84
N ALA A 275 -24.32 -3.73 -32.17
CA ALA A 275 -24.95 -4.80 -32.94
C ALA A 275 -24.04 -6.03 -33.13
N GLY A 276 -22.86 -6.07 -32.48
CA GLY A 276 -21.85 -7.11 -32.68
C GLY A 276 -21.09 -7.01 -34.01
N ARG A 277 -21.43 -6.02 -34.86
CA ARG A 277 -20.84 -5.80 -36.19
C ARG A 277 -19.54 -4.98 -36.09
N VAL A 278 -18.62 -5.44 -35.24
CA VAL A 278 -17.37 -4.72 -34.93
C VAL A 278 -16.49 -4.53 -36.17
N ALA A 279 -16.51 -5.46 -37.13
CA ALA A 279 -15.82 -5.33 -38.41
C ALA A 279 -16.37 -4.17 -39.28
N ASP A 280 -17.70 -3.99 -39.33
CA ASP A 280 -18.32 -2.86 -40.06
C ASP A 280 -18.04 -1.53 -39.35
N ALA A 281 -18.09 -1.53 -38.01
CA ALA A 281 -17.70 -0.37 -37.20
C ALA A 281 -16.24 0.03 -37.46
N ARG A 282 -15.32 -0.95 -37.51
CA ARG A 282 -13.90 -0.77 -37.81
C ARG A 282 -13.66 -0.24 -39.23
N LYS A 283 -14.39 -0.76 -40.23
CA LYS A 283 -14.34 -0.27 -41.60
C LYS A 283 -14.79 1.19 -41.70
N LEU A 284 -15.95 1.52 -41.11
CA LEU A 284 -16.48 2.89 -41.11
C LEU A 284 -15.58 3.86 -40.31
N PHE A 285 -14.91 3.38 -39.27
CA PHE A 285 -13.89 4.12 -38.52
C PHE A 285 -12.66 4.41 -39.38
N ASP A 286 -12.08 3.41 -40.05
CA ASP A 286 -10.91 3.63 -40.90
C ASP A 286 -11.25 4.53 -42.12
N GLU A 287 -12.46 4.42 -42.70
CA GLU A 287 -13.03 5.33 -43.72
C GLU A 287 -13.22 6.80 -43.26
N MET A 288 -13.11 7.14 -41.96
CA MET A 288 -13.33 8.51 -41.46
C MET A 288 -12.30 9.52 -42.00
N PRO A 289 -12.72 10.64 -42.64
CA PRO A 289 -11.82 11.68 -43.16
C PRO A 289 -11.00 12.41 -42.08
N ALA A 290 -11.55 12.53 -40.87
CA ALA A 290 -10.87 13.10 -39.71
C ALA A 290 -11.34 12.37 -38.45
N LYS A 291 -10.39 11.75 -37.73
CA LYS A 291 -10.61 10.99 -36.50
C LYS A 291 -10.41 11.91 -35.28
N ASN A 292 -11.18 11.71 -34.22
CA ASN A 292 -11.10 12.47 -32.97
C ASN A 292 -11.22 11.55 -31.74
N ALA A 293 -10.95 12.03 -30.53
CA ALA A 293 -10.95 11.18 -29.31
C ALA A 293 -12.18 10.25 -29.24
N VAL A 294 -13.39 10.81 -29.40
CA VAL A 294 -14.67 10.06 -29.37
C VAL A 294 -14.77 8.95 -30.42
N SER A 295 -14.12 9.09 -31.58
CA SER A 295 -14.06 8.03 -32.61
C SER A 295 -13.26 6.81 -32.13
N TRP A 296 -12.17 7.06 -31.41
CA TRP A 296 -11.36 6.03 -30.76
C TRP A 296 -12.10 5.43 -29.56
N SER A 297 -12.74 6.26 -28.72
CA SER A 297 -13.53 5.79 -27.57
C SER A 297 -14.63 4.82 -28.00
N ALA A 298 -15.31 5.10 -29.12
CA ALA A 298 -16.31 4.20 -29.70
C ALA A 298 -15.71 2.86 -30.14
N MET A 299 -14.54 2.87 -30.77
CA MET A 299 -13.91 1.65 -31.32
C MET A 299 -13.28 0.77 -30.23
N VAL A 300 -12.54 1.36 -29.28
CA VAL A 300 -11.94 0.64 -28.12
C VAL A 300 -13.04 -0.05 -27.31
N ASN A 301 -14.10 0.66 -26.94
CA ASN A 301 -15.22 0.08 -26.18
C ASN A 301 -16.00 -0.98 -26.99
N GLY A 302 -16.00 -0.91 -28.32
CA GLY A 302 -16.57 -1.94 -29.19
C GLY A 302 -15.85 -3.28 -29.09
N TYR A 303 -14.52 -3.27 -29.21
CA TYR A 303 -13.70 -4.49 -29.05
C TYR A 303 -13.77 -5.06 -27.62
N VAL A 304 -13.76 -4.21 -26.58
CA VAL A 304 -13.94 -4.65 -25.17
C VAL A 304 -15.27 -5.35 -24.95
N GLN A 305 -16.35 -4.90 -25.61
CA GLN A 305 -17.69 -5.51 -25.54
C GLN A 305 -17.80 -6.83 -26.30
N ALA A 306 -16.98 -7.05 -27.33
CA ALA A 306 -16.84 -8.35 -28.00
C ALA A 306 -16.01 -9.36 -27.19
N GLY A 307 -15.18 -8.88 -26.25
CA GLY A 307 -14.21 -9.69 -25.51
C GLY A 307 -12.80 -9.66 -26.11
N ASP A 308 -12.60 -8.92 -27.20
CA ASP A 308 -11.34 -8.77 -27.92
C ASP A 308 -10.45 -7.69 -27.26
N GLY A 309 -10.15 -7.88 -25.97
CA GLY A 309 -9.37 -6.90 -25.18
C GLY A 309 -7.99 -6.60 -25.78
N ARG A 310 -7.37 -7.56 -26.49
CA ARG A 310 -6.14 -7.32 -27.25
C ARG A 310 -6.33 -6.30 -28.38
N GLU A 311 -7.35 -6.46 -29.23
CA GLU A 311 -7.63 -5.52 -30.32
C GLU A 311 -7.97 -4.12 -29.78
N ALA A 312 -8.64 -4.05 -28.63
CA ALA A 312 -8.89 -2.79 -27.93
C ALA A 312 -7.58 -2.08 -27.52
N LEU A 313 -6.56 -2.83 -27.06
CA LEU A 313 -5.24 -2.29 -26.74
C LEU A 313 -4.43 -1.91 -27.99
N GLU A 314 -4.55 -2.66 -29.09
CA GLU A 314 -3.88 -2.30 -30.36
C GLU A 314 -4.48 -1.05 -31.01
N ILE A 315 -5.81 -0.88 -30.97
CA ILE A 315 -6.47 0.38 -31.35
C ILE A 315 -6.02 1.53 -30.44
N PHE A 316 -5.85 1.29 -29.14
CA PHE A 316 -5.38 2.30 -28.19
C PHE A 316 -3.93 2.72 -28.45
N ALA A 317 -3.04 1.77 -28.77
CA ALA A 317 -1.68 2.08 -29.19
C ALA A 317 -1.65 2.89 -30.49
N ARG A 318 -2.55 2.59 -31.45
CA ARG A 318 -2.68 3.39 -32.68
C ARG A 318 -3.21 4.80 -32.41
N MET A 319 -4.14 4.97 -31.47
CA MET A 319 -4.62 6.28 -31.00
C MET A 319 -3.47 7.16 -30.47
N GLN A 320 -2.58 6.56 -29.68
CA GLN A 320 -1.39 7.23 -29.14
C GLN A 320 -0.38 7.58 -30.24
N ALA A 321 -0.15 6.67 -31.19
CA ALA A 321 0.76 6.90 -32.33
C ALA A 321 0.25 7.99 -33.29
N GLU A 322 -1.07 8.12 -33.47
CA GLU A 322 -1.72 9.24 -34.18
C GLU A 322 -1.81 10.52 -33.31
N GLY A 323 -1.20 10.54 -32.11
CA GLY A 323 -1.06 11.72 -31.26
C GLY A 323 -2.34 12.18 -30.54
N VAL A 324 -3.39 11.35 -30.50
CA VAL A 324 -4.70 11.74 -29.98
C VAL A 324 -4.81 11.45 -28.49
N CYS A 325 -4.95 12.49 -27.66
CA CYS A 325 -5.12 12.34 -26.21
C CYS A 325 -6.41 11.56 -25.87
N PRO A 326 -6.34 10.44 -25.12
CA PRO A 326 -7.52 9.70 -24.69
C PRO A 326 -8.32 10.37 -23.56
N ASP A 327 -9.64 10.17 -23.60
CA ASP A 327 -10.61 10.62 -22.60
C ASP A 327 -10.98 9.51 -21.59
N ASP A 328 -11.65 9.86 -20.49
CA ASP A 328 -12.17 8.94 -19.47
C ASP A 328 -12.86 7.67 -20.04
N THR A 329 -13.59 7.81 -21.15
CA THR A 329 -14.36 6.71 -21.74
C THR A 329 -13.50 5.78 -22.58
N VAL A 330 -12.41 6.26 -23.19
CA VAL A 330 -11.34 5.39 -23.70
C VAL A 330 -10.71 4.63 -22.53
N LEU A 331 -10.33 5.35 -21.48
CA LEU A 331 -9.50 4.81 -20.39
C LEU A 331 -10.24 3.78 -19.52
N VAL A 332 -11.55 3.94 -19.29
CA VAL A 332 -12.40 2.87 -18.69
C VAL A 332 -12.39 1.60 -19.56
N GLY A 333 -12.49 1.75 -20.89
CA GLY A 333 -12.42 0.61 -21.82
C GLY A 333 -11.05 -0.08 -21.80
N VAL A 334 -9.96 0.70 -21.84
CA VAL A 334 -8.59 0.18 -21.75
C VAL A 334 -8.36 -0.54 -20.41
N LEU A 335 -8.83 0.00 -19.29
CA LEU A 335 -8.74 -0.66 -17.98
C LEU A 335 -9.51 -1.98 -17.94
N ALA A 336 -10.68 -2.05 -18.59
CA ALA A 336 -11.43 -3.30 -18.72
C ALA A 336 -10.70 -4.33 -19.60
N ALA A 337 -10.05 -3.93 -20.70
CA ALA A 337 -9.17 -4.81 -21.49
C ALA A 337 -7.97 -5.32 -20.67
N CYS A 338 -7.33 -4.44 -19.88
CA CYS A 338 -6.26 -4.81 -18.96
C CYS A 338 -6.74 -5.84 -17.94
N ALA A 339 -7.93 -5.62 -17.37
CA ALA A 339 -8.57 -6.51 -16.41
C ALA A 339 -8.96 -7.89 -16.99
N GLN A 340 -9.23 -7.97 -18.30
CA GLN A 340 -9.52 -9.23 -19.00
C GLN A 340 -8.26 -10.08 -19.24
N HIS A 341 -7.11 -9.45 -19.50
CA HIS A 341 -5.86 -10.15 -19.88
C HIS A 341 -4.77 -10.20 -18.78
N GLY A 342 -4.95 -9.49 -17.66
CA GLY A 342 -3.93 -9.33 -16.63
C GLY A 342 -2.83 -8.32 -17.00
N ALA A 343 -3.16 -7.37 -17.89
CA ALA A 343 -2.21 -6.43 -18.49
C ALA A 343 -1.91 -5.28 -17.52
N LEU A 344 -1.21 -5.60 -16.43
CA LEU A 344 -1.04 -4.74 -15.27
C LEU A 344 -0.17 -3.51 -15.57
N GLU A 345 0.87 -3.62 -16.39
CA GLU A 345 1.72 -2.46 -16.68
C GLU A 345 1.02 -1.46 -17.61
N GLN A 346 0.13 -1.91 -18.50
CA GLN A 346 -0.79 -1.01 -19.24
C GLN A 346 -1.86 -0.43 -18.29
N GLY A 347 -2.37 -1.20 -17.34
CA GLY A 347 -3.31 -0.72 -16.33
C GLY A 347 -2.71 0.33 -15.39
N LYS A 348 -1.46 0.12 -14.95
CA LYS A 348 -0.63 1.09 -14.24
C LYS A 348 -0.27 2.28 -15.12
N TRP A 349 0.02 2.07 -16.41
CA TRP A 349 0.24 3.17 -17.35
C TRP A 349 -1.01 4.04 -17.46
N VAL A 350 -2.23 3.47 -17.50
CA VAL A 350 -3.47 4.25 -17.50
C VAL A 350 -3.66 4.99 -16.17
N HIS A 351 -3.43 4.35 -15.02
CA HIS A 351 -3.48 5.05 -13.73
C HIS A 351 -2.42 6.16 -13.63
N GLY A 352 -1.24 5.93 -14.20
CA GLY A 352 -0.15 6.90 -14.32
C GLY A 352 -0.51 8.06 -15.25
N TYR A 353 -1.13 7.79 -16.41
CA TYR A 353 -1.65 8.80 -17.34
C TYR A 353 -2.73 9.66 -16.67
N LEU A 354 -3.67 9.04 -15.94
CA LEU A 354 -4.69 9.75 -15.17
C LEU A 354 -4.05 10.67 -14.11
N LYS A 355 -3.04 10.19 -13.38
CA LYS A 355 -2.29 11.01 -12.42
C LYS A 355 -1.42 12.10 -13.08
N ALA A 356 -0.87 11.85 -14.26
CA ALA A 356 0.07 12.75 -14.94
C ALA A 356 -0.61 13.86 -15.76
N ASN A 357 -1.87 13.67 -16.16
CA ASN A 357 -2.69 14.67 -16.85
C ASN A 357 -3.73 15.30 -15.89
N ASP A 358 -3.48 15.26 -14.57
CA ASP A 358 -4.39 15.63 -13.46
C ASP A 358 -5.88 15.28 -13.70
N THR A 359 -6.10 14.11 -14.31
CA THR A 359 -7.42 13.69 -14.77
C THR A 359 -8.19 13.15 -13.57
N ARG A 360 -9.14 13.96 -13.07
CA ARG A 360 -9.97 13.62 -11.92
C ARG A 360 -10.60 12.23 -12.08
N ILE A 361 -10.09 11.27 -11.31
CA ILE A 361 -10.64 9.91 -11.23
C ILE A 361 -12.11 10.00 -10.80
N THR A 362 -13.01 9.80 -11.76
CA THR A 362 -14.45 9.73 -11.53
C THR A 362 -14.81 8.42 -10.82
N VAL A 363 -16.03 8.29 -10.29
CA VAL A 363 -16.47 7.02 -9.66
C VAL A 363 -16.34 5.84 -10.64
N PHE A 364 -16.60 6.07 -11.93
CA PHE A 364 -16.47 5.04 -12.97
C PHE A 364 -15.00 4.66 -13.26
N LEU A 365 -14.09 5.64 -13.37
CA LEU A 365 -12.65 5.37 -13.48
C LEU A 365 -12.10 4.69 -12.22
N GLY A 366 -12.55 5.11 -11.04
CA GLY A 366 -12.21 4.49 -9.76
C GLY A 366 -12.62 3.02 -9.73
N THR A 367 -13.90 2.71 -9.98
CA THR A 367 -14.39 1.33 -10.06
C THR A 367 -13.64 0.51 -11.13
N ALA A 368 -13.31 1.09 -12.29
CA ALA A 368 -12.53 0.39 -13.32
C ALA A 368 -11.08 0.10 -12.89
N LEU A 369 -10.44 1.03 -12.16
CA LEU A 369 -9.12 0.81 -11.55
C LEU A 369 -9.18 -0.26 -10.46
N VAL A 370 -10.20 -0.26 -9.60
CA VAL A 370 -10.42 -1.30 -8.57
C VAL A 370 -10.59 -2.69 -9.21
N ASP A 371 -11.45 -2.81 -10.24
CA ASP A 371 -11.66 -4.08 -10.96
C ASP A 371 -10.38 -4.56 -11.67
N MET A 372 -9.65 -3.65 -12.31
CA MET A 372 -8.38 -3.94 -12.98
C MET A 372 -7.31 -4.40 -11.99
N TYR A 373 -7.04 -3.66 -10.92
CA TYR A 373 -6.04 -4.05 -9.93
C TYR A 373 -6.43 -5.36 -9.22
N ALA A 374 -7.70 -5.53 -8.86
CA ALA A 374 -8.18 -6.76 -8.24
C ALA A 374 -7.99 -7.98 -9.16
N LYS A 375 -8.36 -7.89 -10.45
CA LYS A 375 -8.18 -9.00 -11.41
C LYS A 375 -6.70 -9.25 -11.77
N CYS A 376 -5.87 -8.22 -11.76
CA CYS A 376 -4.42 -8.33 -11.95
C CYS A 376 -3.64 -8.81 -10.70
N GLY A 377 -4.34 -9.07 -9.58
CA GLY A 377 -3.74 -9.60 -8.35
C GLY A 377 -3.27 -8.55 -7.33
N GLU A 378 -3.29 -7.27 -7.68
CA GLU A 378 -2.88 -6.16 -6.82
C GLU A 378 -4.03 -5.72 -5.88
N VAL A 379 -4.52 -6.65 -5.07
CA VAL A 379 -5.72 -6.45 -4.22
C VAL A 379 -5.55 -5.27 -3.26
N GLN A 380 -4.33 -4.98 -2.82
CA GLN A 380 -4.09 -3.81 -1.97
C GLN A 380 -4.21 -2.50 -2.76
N LEU A 381 -3.66 -2.40 -3.98
CA LEU A 381 -3.88 -1.22 -4.84
C LEU A 381 -5.37 -1.04 -5.21
N ALA A 382 -6.10 -2.14 -5.36
CA ALA A 382 -7.55 -2.09 -5.52
C ALA A 382 -8.24 -1.50 -4.26
N MET A 383 -7.83 -1.90 -3.06
CA MET A 383 -8.34 -1.33 -1.81
C MET A 383 -7.94 0.14 -1.65
N ASP A 384 -6.68 0.49 -1.91
CA ASP A 384 -6.17 1.85 -1.78
C ASP A 384 -6.91 2.82 -2.71
N VAL A 385 -7.18 2.41 -3.96
CA VAL A 385 -8.05 3.16 -4.89
C VAL A 385 -9.48 3.23 -4.36
N PHE A 386 -10.04 2.11 -3.92
CA PHE A 386 -11.41 2.04 -3.40
C PHE A 386 -11.61 2.98 -2.20
N GLU A 387 -10.73 2.92 -1.20
CA GLU A 387 -10.76 3.81 -0.03
C GLU A 387 -10.62 5.28 -0.45
N ALA A 388 -9.71 5.60 -1.38
CA ALA A 388 -9.50 6.95 -1.90
C ALA A 388 -10.68 7.51 -2.73
N MET A 389 -11.60 6.66 -3.24
CA MET A 389 -12.83 7.14 -3.89
C MET A 389 -13.71 7.88 -2.88
N LYS A 390 -13.76 9.21 -2.98
CA LYS A 390 -14.60 10.08 -2.11
C LYS A 390 -16.08 9.72 -2.20
N ASP A 391 -16.55 9.41 -3.40
CA ASP A 391 -17.92 8.96 -3.68
C ASP A 391 -17.90 7.46 -4.01
N LYS A 392 -18.47 6.62 -3.14
CA LYS A 392 -18.58 5.15 -3.33
C LYS A 392 -20.04 4.77 -3.63
N ASN A 393 -20.37 4.53 -4.90
CA ASN A 393 -21.67 3.95 -5.26
C ASN A 393 -21.68 2.43 -4.97
N VAL A 394 -22.86 1.81 -5.05
CA VAL A 394 -23.05 0.36 -4.85
C VAL A 394 -22.04 -0.45 -5.67
N LEU A 395 -21.87 -0.14 -6.96
CA LEU A 395 -20.95 -0.84 -7.86
C LEU A 395 -19.48 -0.80 -7.39
N ALA A 396 -19.03 0.30 -6.79
CA ALA A 396 -17.68 0.37 -6.21
C ALA A 396 -17.50 -0.61 -5.05
N TRP A 397 -18.47 -0.67 -4.13
CA TRP A 397 -18.44 -1.63 -3.01
C TRP A 397 -18.48 -3.07 -3.52
N THR A 398 -19.38 -3.40 -4.46
CA THR A 398 -19.53 -4.78 -4.95
C THR A 398 -18.31 -5.28 -5.73
N THR A 399 -17.68 -4.41 -6.52
CA THR A 399 -16.39 -4.71 -7.18
C THR A 399 -15.29 -5.02 -6.14
N MET A 400 -15.15 -4.23 -5.08
CA MET A 400 -14.11 -4.47 -4.08
C MET A 400 -14.37 -5.73 -3.24
N ILE A 401 -15.62 -5.96 -2.81
CA ILE A 401 -16.06 -7.18 -2.11
C ILE A 401 -15.75 -8.43 -2.97
N LYS A 402 -16.07 -8.39 -4.27
CA LYS A 402 -15.78 -9.46 -5.21
C LYS A 402 -14.28 -9.66 -5.44
N GLY A 403 -13.50 -8.58 -5.47
CA GLY A 403 -12.03 -8.63 -5.53
C GLY A 403 -11.43 -9.39 -4.34
N LEU A 404 -11.80 -9.00 -3.12
CA LEU A 404 -11.38 -9.69 -1.89
C LEU A 404 -11.78 -11.17 -1.89
N ALA A 405 -13.01 -11.49 -2.31
CA ALA A 405 -13.53 -12.85 -2.36
C ALA A 405 -12.74 -13.76 -3.33
N ILE A 406 -12.40 -13.26 -4.53
CA ILE A 406 -11.63 -14.01 -5.54
C ILE A 406 -10.24 -14.39 -5.01
N HIS A 407 -9.62 -13.52 -4.22
CA HIS A 407 -8.30 -13.73 -3.61
C HIS A 407 -8.34 -14.37 -2.22
N GLY A 408 -9.47 -14.96 -1.83
CA GLY A 408 -9.60 -15.71 -0.58
C GLY A 408 -9.64 -14.86 0.70
N ARG A 409 -9.61 -13.52 0.60
CA ARG A 409 -9.75 -12.56 1.73
C ARG A 409 -11.22 -12.46 2.18
N GLY A 410 -11.85 -13.62 2.42
CA GLY A 410 -13.30 -13.74 2.60
C GLY A 410 -13.85 -13.07 3.87
N SER A 411 -13.10 -13.11 4.98
CA SER A 411 -13.41 -12.39 6.22
C SER A 411 -13.45 -10.87 6.01
N GLU A 412 -12.49 -10.34 5.26
CA GLU A 412 -12.40 -8.92 4.91
C GLU A 412 -13.50 -8.52 3.91
N ALA A 413 -13.82 -9.37 2.93
CA ALA A 413 -14.94 -9.14 2.00
C ALA A 413 -16.28 -9.01 2.74
N LEU A 414 -16.50 -9.85 3.77
CA LEU A 414 -17.67 -9.79 4.63
C LEU A 414 -17.67 -8.56 5.56
N THR A 415 -16.50 -8.16 6.04
CA THR A 415 -16.35 -6.93 6.82
C THR A 415 -16.64 -5.70 5.95
N LEU A 416 -16.20 -5.69 4.70
CA LEU A 416 -16.50 -4.64 3.73
C LEU A 416 -17.99 -4.61 3.35
N PHE A 417 -18.66 -5.77 3.29
CA PHE A 417 -20.11 -5.86 3.13
C PHE A 417 -20.86 -5.23 4.33
N SER A 418 -20.45 -5.50 5.57
CA SER A 418 -21.08 -4.84 6.73
C SER A 418 -20.66 -3.38 6.94
N GLN A 419 -19.52 -2.95 6.38
CA GLN A 419 -19.19 -1.52 6.22
C GLN A 419 -20.08 -0.84 5.18
N MET A 420 -20.43 -1.52 4.08
CA MET A 420 -21.41 -1.04 3.11
C MET A 420 -22.79 -0.84 3.77
N GLU A 421 -23.26 -1.84 4.53
CA GLU A 421 -24.51 -1.76 5.31
C GLU A 421 -24.50 -0.57 6.29
N SER A 422 -23.44 -0.43 7.10
CA SER A 422 -23.34 0.61 8.14
C SER A 422 -23.05 2.01 7.58
N SER A 423 -22.49 2.12 6.37
CA SER A 423 -22.39 3.38 5.60
C SER A 423 -23.73 3.83 5.00
N GLY A 424 -24.84 3.11 5.26
CA GLY A 424 -26.16 3.40 4.70
C GLY A 424 -26.32 3.02 3.21
N VAL A 425 -25.31 2.37 2.62
CA VAL A 425 -25.36 1.93 1.22
C VAL A 425 -26.07 0.58 1.18
N ARG A 426 -27.35 0.58 0.79
CA ARG A 426 -28.15 -0.66 0.71
C ARG A 426 -27.50 -1.66 -0.27
N PRO A 427 -27.18 -2.89 0.16
CA PRO A 427 -26.74 -3.96 -0.73
C PRO A 427 -27.76 -4.26 -1.82
N ASP A 428 -27.29 -4.53 -3.03
CA ASP A 428 -28.07 -5.06 -4.14
C ASP A 428 -27.82 -6.57 -4.32
N ASP A 429 -28.39 -7.16 -5.37
CA ASP A 429 -28.19 -8.58 -5.68
C ASP A 429 -26.73 -8.90 -6.07
N ILE A 430 -26.02 -7.96 -6.70
CA ILE A 430 -24.60 -8.12 -7.05
C ILE A 430 -23.73 -8.13 -5.78
N ALA A 431 -24.07 -7.34 -4.75
CA ALA A 431 -23.40 -7.32 -3.46
C ALA A 431 -23.53 -8.67 -2.74
N PHE A 432 -24.73 -9.25 -2.74
CA PHE A 432 -24.96 -10.56 -2.14
C PHE A 432 -24.23 -11.69 -2.87
N ILE A 433 -24.13 -11.65 -4.21
CA ILE A 433 -23.28 -12.60 -4.96
C ILE A 433 -21.81 -12.50 -4.48
N GLY A 434 -21.27 -11.29 -4.33
CA GLY A 434 -19.90 -11.09 -3.84
C GLY A 434 -19.68 -11.63 -2.42
N ALA A 435 -20.60 -11.37 -1.50
CA ALA A 435 -20.53 -11.85 -0.12
C ALA A 435 -20.73 -13.37 0.00
N LEU A 436 -21.61 -13.96 -0.79
CA LEU A 436 -21.79 -15.42 -0.83
C LEU A 436 -20.55 -16.11 -1.41
N CYS A 437 -19.93 -15.57 -2.47
CA CYS A 437 -18.63 -16.04 -2.94
C CYS A 437 -17.55 -15.96 -1.84
N ALA A 438 -17.52 -14.89 -1.03
CA ALA A 438 -16.59 -14.79 0.09
C ALA A 438 -16.77 -15.96 1.10
N CYS A 439 -18.02 -16.31 1.44
CA CYS A 439 -18.31 -17.51 2.23
C CYS A 439 -17.84 -18.80 1.53
N THR A 440 -18.09 -18.95 0.23
CA THR A 440 -17.67 -20.12 -0.59
C THR A 440 -16.15 -20.31 -0.64
N HIS A 441 -15.38 -19.23 -0.54
CA HIS A 441 -13.92 -19.27 -0.50
C HIS A 441 -13.36 -19.43 0.92
N ALA A 442 -14.05 -18.95 1.96
CA ALA A 442 -13.64 -19.06 3.36
C ALA A 442 -14.22 -20.28 4.10
N GLY A 443 -15.10 -21.08 3.47
CA GLY A 443 -15.76 -22.24 4.10
C GLY A 443 -16.89 -21.89 5.08
N LEU A 444 -17.34 -20.62 5.12
CA LEU A 444 -18.27 -20.10 6.12
C LEU A 444 -19.73 -20.45 5.78
N VAL A 445 -20.10 -21.73 5.87
CA VAL A 445 -21.42 -22.25 5.46
C VAL A 445 -22.56 -21.51 6.17
N ASP A 446 -22.51 -21.41 7.50
CA ASP A 446 -23.61 -20.81 8.28
C ASP A 446 -23.75 -19.31 8.05
N LYS A 447 -22.64 -18.58 7.83
CA LYS A 447 -22.71 -17.18 7.42
C LYS A 447 -23.28 -17.02 6.01
N GLY A 448 -22.99 -17.95 5.10
CA GLY A 448 -23.63 -18.00 3.78
C GLY A 448 -25.15 -18.22 3.88
N ARG A 449 -25.60 -19.17 4.72
CA ARG A 449 -27.03 -19.39 5.02
C ARG A 449 -27.69 -18.13 5.58
N GLU A 450 -27.08 -17.50 6.60
CA GLU A 450 -27.58 -16.26 7.21
C GLU A 450 -27.71 -15.12 6.18
N LEU A 451 -26.69 -14.92 5.34
CA LEU A 451 -26.71 -13.89 4.31
C LEU A 451 -27.81 -14.14 3.27
N PHE A 452 -27.95 -15.38 2.79
CA PHE A 452 -28.98 -15.77 1.82
C PHE A 452 -30.40 -15.57 2.38
N ASP A 453 -30.63 -15.92 3.63
CA ASP A 453 -31.90 -15.65 4.33
C ASP A 453 -32.13 -14.14 4.54
N SER A 454 -31.09 -13.39 4.90
CA SER A 454 -31.19 -11.93 5.13
C SER A 454 -31.50 -11.17 3.84
N MET A 455 -30.95 -11.59 2.71
CA MET A 455 -31.25 -11.03 1.38
C MET A 455 -32.76 -10.99 1.11
N VAL A 456 -33.46 -12.07 1.47
CA VAL A 456 -34.92 -12.16 1.33
C VAL A 456 -35.64 -11.42 2.46
N ARG A 457 -35.35 -11.75 3.73
CA ARG A 457 -36.14 -11.27 4.89
C ARG A 457 -35.87 -9.82 5.29
N LYS A 458 -34.60 -9.36 5.22
CA LYS A 458 -34.17 -8.01 5.63
C LYS A 458 -34.17 -7.04 4.44
N TYR A 459 -33.80 -7.51 3.24
CA TYR A 459 -33.64 -6.65 2.06
C TYR A 459 -34.73 -6.78 0.99
N GLY A 460 -35.60 -7.79 1.04
CA GLY A 460 -36.66 -8.01 0.05
C GLY A 460 -36.15 -8.35 -1.35
N ILE A 461 -34.88 -8.75 -1.47
CA ILE A 461 -34.25 -9.12 -2.74
C ILE A 461 -34.61 -10.56 -3.04
N ARG A 462 -35.28 -10.79 -4.19
CA ARG A 462 -35.64 -12.13 -4.64
C ARG A 462 -34.38 -12.85 -5.16
N PRO A 463 -34.05 -14.06 -4.67
CA PRO A 463 -32.87 -14.79 -5.13
C PRO A 463 -32.94 -15.06 -6.64
N LYS A 464 -31.89 -14.69 -7.37
CA LYS A 464 -31.68 -15.05 -8.78
C LYS A 464 -30.79 -16.30 -8.90
N ILE A 465 -30.65 -16.83 -10.11
CA ILE A 465 -29.96 -18.09 -10.40
C ILE A 465 -28.50 -18.11 -9.91
N GLU A 466 -27.81 -16.97 -9.99
CA GLU A 466 -26.42 -16.77 -9.57
C GLU A 466 -26.24 -16.95 -8.05
N HIS A 467 -27.25 -16.60 -7.26
CA HIS A 467 -27.22 -16.71 -5.79
C HIS A 467 -27.36 -18.16 -5.35
N TYR A 468 -28.24 -18.91 -6.02
CA TYR A 468 -28.34 -20.36 -5.87
C TYR A 468 -27.03 -21.04 -6.30
N GLY A 469 -26.40 -20.58 -7.39
CA GLY A 469 -25.06 -21.05 -7.79
C GLY A 469 -24.00 -20.87 -6.70
N CYS A 470 -23.95 -19.70 -6.06
CA CYS A 470 -23.01 -19.43 -4.96
C CYS A 470 -23.27 -20.36 -3.75
N MET A 471 -24.53 -20.56 -3.37
CA MET A 471 -24.89 -21.45 -2.25
C MET A 471 -24.65 -22.93 -2.57
N VAL A 472 -24.93 -23.38 -3.79
CA VAL A 472 -24.66 -24.75 -4.24
C VAL A 472 -23.15 -25.03 -4.26
N ASP A 473 -22.33 -24.08 -4.71
CA ASP A 473 -20.86 -24.18 -4.65
C ASP A 473 -20.35 -24.19 -3.20
N LEU A 474 -20.91 -23.34 -2.32
CA LEU A 474 -20.60 -23.32 -0.88
C LEU A 474 -20.87 -24.68 -0.22
N LEU A 475 -22.08 -25.22 -0.40
CA LEU A 475 -22.48 -26.50 0.18
C LEU A 475 -21.69 -27.67 -0.42
N ALA A 476 -21.54 -27.71 -1.74
CA ALA A 476 -20.88 -28.82 -2.44
C ALA A 476 -19.36 -28.87 -2.20
N ARG A 477 -18.69 -27.72 -2.02
CA ARG A 477 -17.28 -27.68 -1.59
C ARG A 477 -17.09 -28.20 -0.16
N ASN A 478 -18.01 -27.88 0.76
CA ASN A 478 -17.94 -28.30 2.17
C ASN A 478 -18.55 -29.69 2.43
N GLY A 479 -18.75 -30.51 1.39
CA GLY A 479 -19.18 -31.92 1.52
C GLY A 479 -20.68 -32.13 1.72
N LEU A 480 -21.46 -31.05 1.85
CA LEU A 480 -22.92 -31.05 2.05
C LEU A 480 -23.67 -31.32 0.73
N LEU A 481 -23.24 -32.35 0.00
CA LEU A 481 -23.73 -32.70 -1.34
C LEU A 481 -25.22 -33.05 -1.39
N GLY A 482 -25.78 -33.57 -0.29
CA GLY A 482 -27.23 -33.82 -0.16
C GLY A 482 -28.04 -32.52 -0.16
N GLU A 483 -27.70 -31.59 0.74
CA GLU A 483 -28.30 -30.26 0.85
C GLU A 483 -28.10 -29.43 -0.45
N ALA A 484 -26.92 -29.54 -1.06
CA ALA A 484 -26.63 -28.90 -2.35
C ALA A 484 -27.53 -29.45 -3.47
N LYS A 485 -27.72 -30.77 -3.57
CA LYS A 485 -28.65 -31.40 -4.52
C LYS A 485 -30.10 -30.98 -4.25
N GLU A 486 -30.51 -30.98 -2.99
CA GLU A 486 -31.85 -30.59 -2.56
C GLU A 486 -32.16 -29.12 -2.92
N MET A 487 -31.18 -28.22 -2.76
CA MET A 487 -31.29 -26.82 -3.18
C MET A 487 -31.47 -26.67 -4.69
N VAL A 488 -30.73 -27.44 -5.50
CA VAL A 488 -30.90 -27.49 -6.97
C VAL A 488 -32.27 -28.06 -7.39
N GLN A 489 -32.90 -28.88 -6.54
CA GLN A 489 -34.23 -29.42 -6.79
C GLN A 489 -35.37 -28.50 -6.28
N LYS A 490 -35.12 -27.65 -5.28
CA LYS A 490 -36.11 -26.73 -4.68
C LYS A 490 -36.07 -25.30 -5.24
N MET A 491 -35.06 -24.93 -6.03
CA MET A 491 -34.94 -23.57 -6.58
C MET A 491 -36.08 -23.22 -7.57
N PRO A 492 -36.61 -21.99 -7.56
CA PRO A 492 -37.83 -21.60 -8.28
C PRO A 492 -37.63 -21.30 -9.79
N MET A 493 -36.47 -21.63 -10.35
CA MET A 493 -36.13 -21.50 -11.76
C MET A 493 -35.35 -22.74 -12.21
N LYS A 494 -35.28 -23.01 -13.53
CA LYS A 494 -34.48 -24.13 -14.03
C LYS A 494 -32.98 -23.89 -13.74
N PRO A 495 -32.23 -24.89 -13.23
CA PRO A 495 -30.79 -24.73 -13.03
C PRO A 495 -30.05 -24.62 -14.37
N ASP A 496 -28.99 -23.82 -14.39
CA ASP A 496 -28.14 -23.62 -15.56
C ASP A 496 -26.87 -24.50 -15.50
N ALA A 497 -26.03 -24.37 -16.52
CA ALA A 497 -24.74 -25.05 -16.62
C ALA A 497 -23.77 -24.71 -15.46
N LEU A 498 -23.84 -23.50 -14.91
CA LEU A 498 -22.94 -23.04 -13.84
C LEU A 498 -23.28 -23.73 -12.51
N ILE A 499 -24.58 -23.84 -12.20
CA ILE A 499 -25.07 -24.56 -11.01
C ILE A 499 -24.71 -26.05 -11.08
N TRP A 500 -24.95 -26.70 -12.22
CA TRP A 500 -24.55 -28.10 -12.40
C TRP A 500 -23.02 -28.27 -12.35
N GLY A 501 -22.26 -27.33 -12.91
CA GLY A 501 -20.80 -27.31 -12.82
C GLY A 501 -20.26 -27.19 -11.39
N ALA A 502 -20.87 -26.33 -10.58
CA ALA A 502 -20.54 -26.18 -9.15
C ALA A 502 -20.79 -27.48 -8.37
N LEU A 503 -21.98 -28.08 -8.52
CA LEU A 503 -22.33 -29.33 -7.84
C LEU A 503 -21.39 -30.47 -8.28
N MET A 504 -21.09 -30.61 -9.57
CA MET A 504 -20.15 -31.61 -10.07
C MET A 504 -18.71 -31.39 -9.59
N ALA A 505 -18.27 -30.14 -9.43
CA ALA A 505 -16.97 -29.84 -8.86
C ALA A 505 -16.86 -30.36 -7.41
N GLY A 506 -17.90 -30.16 -6.60
CA GLY A 506 -18.02 -30.75 -5.25
C GLY A 506 -18.05 -32.28 -5.26
N CYS A 507 -18.83 -32.90 -6.15
CA CYS A 507 -18.84 -34.35 -6.35
C CYS A 507 -17.44 -34.92 -6.63
N ARG A 508 -16.63 -34.22 -7.43
CA ARG A 508 -15.23 -34.60 -7.70
C ARG A 508 -14.34 -34.49 -6.45
N PHE A 509 -14.45 -33.41 -5.67
CA PHE A 509 -13.66 -33.24 -4.45
C PHE A 509 -13.96 -34.34 -3.41
N HIS A 510 -15.24 -34.65 -3.22
CA HIS A 510 -15.71 -35.65 -2.25
C HIS A 510 -15.95 -37.05 -2.85
N LYS A 511 -15.39 -37.32 -4.04
CA LYS A 511 -15.39 -38.62 -4.76
C LYS A 511 -16.78 -39.27 -4.96
N ASN A 512 -17.87 -38.49 -4.95
CA ASN A 512 -19.23 -39.01 -5.12
C ASN A 512 -19.56 -39.20 -6.62
N VAL A 513 -19.40 -40.42 -7.12
CA VAL A 513 -19.61 -40.76 -8.54
C VAL A 513 -21.09 -40.77 -8.93
N GLU A 514 -21.97 -41.29 -8.07
CA GLU A 514 -23.41 -41.43 -8.34
C GLU A 514 -24.08 -40.07 -8.57
N LEU A 515 -23.75 -39.08 -7.73
CA LEU A 515 -24.27 -37.73 -7.90
C LEU A 515 -23.66 -37.04 -9.13
N ALA A 516 -22.41 -37.31 -9.48
CA ALA A 516 -21.81 -36.82 -10.72
C ALA A 516 -22.52 -37.38 -11.98
N GLU A 517 -22.89 -38.67 -11.97
CA GLU A 517 -23.69 -39.28 -13.04
C GLU A 517 -25.11 -38.72 -13.15
N TYR A 518 -25.72 -38.32 -12.02
CA TYR A 518 -27.00 -37.59 -12.03
C TYR A 518 -26.86 -36.19 -12.62
N VAL A 519 -25.85 -35.44 -12.20
CA VAL A 519 -25.61 -34.05 -12.63
C VAL A 519 -25.25 -33.97 -14.12
N VAL A 520 -24.38 -34.85 -14.62
CA VAL A 520 -23.91 -34.77 -16.01
C VAL A 520 -25.03 -34.91 -17.05
N LYS A 521 -26.05 -35.73 -16.74
CA LYS A 521 -27.22 -35.96 -17.59
C LYS A 521 -28.04 -34.68 -17.80
N HIS A 522 -28.03 -33.77 -16.82
CA HIS A 522 -28.73 -32.49 -16.90
C HIS A 522 -27.86 -31.41 -17.56
N TRP A 523 -26.55 -31.37 -17.27
CA TRP A 523 -25.64 -30.39 -17.86
C TRP A 523 -25.44 -30.58 -19.37
N ILE A 524 -25.25 -31.83 -19.84
CA ILE A 524 -25.07 -32.14 -21.27
C ILE A 524 -26.30 -31.72 -22.12
N LEU A 525 -27.50 -31.67 -21.53
CA LEU A 525 -28.71 -31.21 -22.23
C LEU A 525 -28.80 -29.68 -22.36
N LEU A 526 -28.03 -28.92 -21.58
CA LEU A 526 -27.98 -27.46 -21.62
C LEU A 526 -26.84 -26.94 -22.51
N GLU A 527 -25.71 -27.66 -22.53
CA GLU A 527 -24.52 -27.27 -23.30
C GLU A 527 -23.96 -28.49 -24.08
N PRO A 528 -24.70 -29.04 -25.05
CA PRO A 528 -24.32 -30.26 -25.75
C PRO A 528 -22.99 -30.12 -26.51
N ASP A 529 -22.65 -28.90 -26.93
CA ASP A 529 -21.50 -28.59 -27.78
C ASP A 529 -20.25 -28.18 -26.97
N LYS A 530 -20.33 -28.15 -25.62
CA LYS A 530 -19.21 -27.74 -24.76
C LYS A 530 -18.57 -28.93 -24.05
N SER A 531 -17.25 -29.00 -24.12
CA SER A 531 -16.45 -30.12 -23.57
C SER A 531 -16.39 -30.18 -22.04
N GLY A 532 -16.82 -29.14 -21.31
CA GLY A 532 -16.67 -29.03 -19.86
C GLY A 532 -17.26 -30.21 -19.06
N ALA A 533 -18.54 -30.51 -19.26
CA ALA A 533 -19.26 -31.59 -18.57
C ALA A 533 -18.63 -32.97 -18.85
N TYR A 534 -18.32 -33.24 -20.12
CA TYR A 534 -17.72 -34.49 -20.58
C TYR A 534 -16.32 -34.71 -19.97
N VAL A 535 -15.46 -33.69 -20.00
CA VAL A 535 -14.10 -33.76 -19.45
C VAL A 535 -14.14 -33.95 -17.93
N LEU A 536 -15.03 -33.26 -17.22
CA LEU A 536 -15.12 -33.36 -15.76
C LEU A 536 -15.61 -34.75 -15.31
N LEU A 537 -16.62 -35.33 -15.98
CA LEU A 537 -17.07 -36.70 -15.73
C LEU A 537 -15.98 -37.74 -16.05
N ALA A 538 -15.30 -37.62 -17.20
CA ALA A 538 -14.22 -38.54 -17.57
C ALA A 538 -13.05 -38.53 -16.56
N ASN A 539 -12.79 -37.38 -15.93
CA ASN A 539 -11.82 -37.26 -14.85
C ASN A 539 -12.32 -37.90 -13.54
N ILE A 540 -13.60 -37.76 -13.19
CA ILE A 540 -14.20 -38.42 -12.01
C ILE A 540 -14.14 -39.95 -12.15
N TYR A 541 -14.54 -40.48 -13.31
CA TYR A 541 -14.43 -41.92 -13.60
C TYR A 541 -12.98 -42.41 -13.53
N ALA A 542 -12.02 -41.67 -14.10
CA ALA A 542 -10.60 -42.05 -14.03
C ALA A 542 -10.05 -42.03 -12.59
N ALA A 543 -10.42 -41.04 -11.78
CA ALA A 543 -10.04 -40.95 -10.36
C ALA A 543 -10.69 -42.03 -9.48
N SER A 544 -11.76 -42.66 -9.96
CA SER A 544 -12.49 -43.75 -9.28
C SER A 544 -12.23 -45.13 -9.92
N GLY A 545 -11.14 -45.28 -10.69
CA GLY A 545 -10.73 -46.55 -11.32
C GLY A 545 -11.61 -47.04 -12.48
N ARG A 546 -12.70 -46.32 -12.83
CA ARG A 546 -13.62 -46.67 -13.92
C ARG A 546 -13.08 -46.25 -15.30
N HIS A 547 -11.89 -46.73 -15.63
CA HIS A 547 -11.14 -46.35 -16.84
C HIS A 547 -11.89 -46.62 -18.16
N ASN A 548 -12.77 -47.64 -18.20
CA ASN A 548 -13.60 -47.94 -19.38
C ASN A 548 -14.68 -46.87 -19.59
N SER A 549 -15.47 -46.54 -18.57
CA SER A 549 -16.45 -45.43 -18.63
C SER A 549 -15.78 -44.09 -18.94
N ALA A 550 -14.55 -43.86 -18.42
CA ALA A 550 -13.75 -42.70 -18.80
C ALA A 550 -13.30 -42.71 -20.29
N ARG A 551 -13.21 -43.88 -20.93
CA ARG A 551 -12.88 -44.02 -22.38
C ARG A 551 -14.13 -43.79 -23.24
N GLU A 552 -15.27 -44.36 -22.85
CA GLU A 552 -16.58 -44.20 -23.50
C GLU A 552 -16.99 -42.72 -23.61
N ILE A 553 -16.90 -41.96 -22.51
CA ILE A 553 -17.23 -40.52 -22.52
C ILE A 553 -16.31 -39.72 -23.46
N ARG A 554 -15.04 -40.13 -23.61
CA ARG A 554 -14.10 -39.53 -24.57
C ARG A 554 -14.30 -40.00 -26.01
N HIS A 555 -15.05 -41.08 -26.25
CA HIS A 555 -15.56 -41.42 -27.58
C HIS A 555 -16.72 -40.49 -27.95
N LEU A 556 -17.72 -40.40 -27.05
CA LEU A 556 -18.94 -39.61 -27.22
C LEU A 556 -18.66 -38.11 -27.48
N MET A 557 -17.58 -37.55 -26.92
CA MET A 557 -17.11 -36.21 -27.27
C MET A 557 -16.77 -36.07 -28.77
N ARG A 558 -15.95 -36.98 -29.31
CA ARG A 558 -15.51 -36.93 -30.71
C ARG A 558 -16.64 -37.20 -31.68
N GLU A 559 -17.51 -38.15 -31.33
CA GLU A 559 -18.71 -38.52 -32.07
C GLU A 559 -19.69 -37.35 -32.25
N LYS A 560 -19.74 -36.45 -31.25
CA LYS A 560 -20.52 -35.19 -31.30
C LYS A 560 -19.74 -33.98 -31.85
N GLY A 561 -18.48 -34.13 -32.25
CA GLY A 561 -17.63 -33.00 -32.67
C GLY A 561 -17.28 -32.01 -31.55
N VAL A 562 -17.35 -32.43 -30.28
CA VAL A 562 -17.16 -31.58 -29.11
C VAL A 562 -15.68 -31.47 -28.74
N ASP A 563 -15.01 -30.46 -29.30
CA ASP A 563 -13.60 -30.23 -29.06
C ASP A 563 -13.28 -29.75 -27.63
N LYS A 564 -12.13 -30.17 -27.13
CA LYS A 564 -11.61 -29.77 -25.82
C LYS A 564 -11.05 -28.34 -25.90
N THR A 565 -11.63 -27.41 -25.15
CA THR A 565 -11.09 -26.04 -25.02
C THR A 565 -9.60 -26.08 -24.59
N PRO A 566 -8.67 -25.49 -25.36
CA PRO A 566 -7.25 -25.57 -25.05
C PRO A 566 -6.87 -24.68 -23.87
N GLY A 567 -5.89 -25.13 -23.08
CA GLY A 567 -5.33 -24.35 -21.98
C GLY A 567 -4.40 -23.26 -22.52
N CYS A 568 -4.76 -22.01 -22.30
CA CYS A 568 -4.01 -20.83 -22.74
C CYS A 568 -3.58 -20.02 -21.52
N SER A 569 -2.28 -19.75 -21.42
CA SER A 569 -1.68 -18.90 -20.38
C SER A 569 -1.05 -17.68 -21.04
N THR A 570 -1.33 -16.49 -20.52
CA THR A 570 -0.77 -15.21 -20.98
C THR A 570 0.13 -14.59 -19.92
N VAL A 571 1.19 -13.93 -20.38
CA VAL A 571 2.14 -13.19 -19.53
C VAL A 571 2.49 -11.87 -20.21
N GLU A 572 2.53 -10.81 -19.43
CA GLU A 572 2.75 -9.44 -19.91
C GLU A 572 4.20 -9.03 -19.62
N MET A 573 4.96 -8.74 -20.68
CA MET A 573 6.40 -8.49 -20.63
C MET A 573 6.74 -7.21 -21.39
N LYS A 574 7.27 -6.21 -20.69
CA LYS A 574 7.71 -4.91 -21.27
C LYS A 574 6.61 -4.23 -22.12
N GLY A 575 5.34 -4.36 -21.73
CA GLY A 575 4.20 -3.81 -22.49
C GLY A 575 3.60 -4.73 -23.55
N ILE A 576 4.16 -5.93 -23.77
CA ILE A 576 3.70 -6.90 -24.78
C ILE A 576 3.07 -8.12 -24.09
N ILE A 577 1.86 -8.50 -24.51
CA ILE A 577 1.19 -9.70 -24.02
C ILE A 577 1.62 -10.91 -24.86
N HIS A 578 2.36 -11.84 -24.25
CA HIS A 578 2.73 -13.11 -24.87
C HIS A 578 1.72 -14.20 -24.48
N GLN A 579 1.34 -15.02 -25.46
CA GLN A 579 0.35 -16.08 -25.32
C GLN A 579 1.00 -17.46 -25.51
N PHE A 580 0.67 -18.41 -24.64
CA PHE A 580 1.15 -19.79 -24.71
C PHE A 580 -0.02 -20.76 -24.65
N ILE A 581 -0.15 -21.62 -25.66
CA ILE A 581 -1.19 -22.65 -25.75
C ILE A 581 -0.56 -24.03 -25.48
N VAL A 582 -1.31 -24.96 -24.89
CA VAL A 582 -0.84 -26.35 -24.67
C VAL A 582 -0.45 -27.00 -26.00
N GLY A 583 0.78 -27.47 -26.12
CA GLY A 583 1.36 -28.06 -27.34
C GLY A 583 1.89 -27.06 -28.37
N ASP A 584 1.78 -25.75 -28.13
CA ASP A 584 2.25 -24.72 -29.05
C ASP A 584 3.77 -24.53 -29.00
N LEU A 585 4.39 -24.53 -30.18
CA LEU A 585 5.82 -24.34 -30.39
C LEU A 585 6.13 -23.17 -31.35
N SER A 586 5.13 -22.35 -31.70
CA SER A 586 5.25 -21.24 -32.66
C SER A 586 6.00 -20.02 -32.13
N HIS A 587 6.18 -19.91 -30.80
CA HIS A 587 6.82 -18.76 -30.17
C HIS A 587 8.30 -18.62 -30.61
N PRO A 588 8.77 -17.44 -31.09
CA PRO A 588 10.12 -17.29 -31.64
C PRO A 588 11.26 -17.72 -30.71
N ARG A 589 11.07 -17.68 -29.39
CA ARG A 589 12.07 -18.07 -28.36
C ARG A 589 11.79 -19.44 -27.74
N ILE A 590 11.02 -20.32 -28.40
CA ILE A 590 10.61 -21.61 -27.81
C ILE A 590 11.78 -22.50 -27.36
N LYS A 591 12.93 -22.44 -28.04
CA LYS A 591 14.14 -23.18 -27.65
C LYS A 591 14.64 -22.74 -26.27
N ASP A 592 14.79 -21.43 -26.06
CA ASP A 592 15.18 -20.80 -24.80
C ASP A 592 14.21 -21.19 -23.68
N ILE A 593 12.90 -21.13 -23.95
CA ILE A 593 11.81 -21.44 -23.03
C ILE A 593 11.90 -22.89 -22.54
N LEU A 594 12.10 -23.83 -23.46
CA LEU A 594 12.26 -25.25 -23.12
C LEU A 594 13.57 -25.53 -22.37
N ALA A 595 14.66 -24.86 -22.74
CA ALA A 595 15.94 -24.95 -22.03
C ALA A 595 15.87 -24.42 -20.59
N LYS A 596 15.24 -23.25 -20.37
CA LYS A 596 15.04 -22.69 -19.03
C LYS A 596 14.11 -23.55 -18.19
N TRP A 597 13.05 -24.13 -18.77
CA TRP A 597 12.27 -25.10 -18.01
C TRP A 597 13.12 -26.32 -17.64
N HIS A 598 13.95 -26.85 -18.53
CA HIS A 598 14.83 -27.98 -18.20
C HIS A 598 15.83 -27.65 -17.06
N GLU A 599 16.30 -26.41 -16.96
CA GLU A 599 17.09 -25.91 -15.80
C GLU A 599 16.27 -25.89 -14.49
N ILE A 600 14.98 -25.52 -14.56
CA ILE A 600 14.07 -25.50 -13.42
C ILE A 600 13.70 -26.92 -12.97
N ASP A 601 13.37 -27.80 -13.91
CA ASP A 601 13.01 -29.21 -13.67
C ASP A 601 14.19 -29.98 -13.05
N SER A 602 15.41 -29.77 -13.56
CA SER A 602 16.62 -30.44 -13.02
C SER A 602 17.02 -29.95 -11.63
N ARG A 603 16.91 -28.64 -11.34
CA ARG A 603 17.18 -28.11 -9.99
C ARG A 603 16.19 -28.60 -8.93
N ASN A 604 14.94 -28.88 -9.31
CA ASN A 604 13.93 -29.44 -8.41
C ASN A 604 13.91 -30.97 -8.39
N ALA A 605 14.77 -31.66 -9.15
CA ALA A 605 14.67 -33.09 -9.41
C ALA A 605 14.65 -33.95 -8.14
N ALA A 606 15.49 -33.65 -7.13
CA ALA A 606 15.58 -34.45 -5.91
C ALA A 606 14.25 -34.54 -5.12
N GLN A 607 13.40 -33.51 -5.17
CA GLN A 607 12.08 -33.52 -4.52
C GLN A 607 10.94 -33.90 -5.48
N ILE A 608 11.06 -33.61 -6.78
CA ILE A 608 10.07 -34.02 -7.79
C ILE A 608 10.12 -35.54 -8.06
N PHE A 609 11.30 -36.17 -8.01
CA PHE A 609 11.50 -37.60 -8.26
C PHE A 609 10.72 -38.49 -7.28
N PHE A 610 10.61 -38.07 -6.02
CA PHE A 610 9.84 -38.77 -4.98
C PHE A 610 8.34 -38.87 -5.33
N GLN A 611 7.79 -37.87 -6.04
CA GLN A 611 6.37 -37.82 -6.40
C GLN A 611 6.05 -38.64 -7.66
N LEU A 612 6.97 -38.69 -8.64
CA LEU A 612 6.80 -39.48 -9.88
C LEU A 612 6.76 -40.99 -9.62
N LEU A 613 7.51 -41.46 -8.64
CA LEU A 613 7.54 -42.87 -8.21
C LEU A 613 6.19 -43.42 -7.73
N MET A 614 5.22 -42.55 -7.41
CA MET A 614 3.90 -42.92 -6.92
C MET A 614 2.80 -43.05 -8.00
N THR A 615 3.09 -42.86 -9.30
CA THR A 615 2.01 -42.77 -10.31
C THR A 615 2.07 -43.64 -11.58
N MET A 616 3.23 -44.11 -12.09
CA MET A 616 3.24 -45.02 -13.25
C MET A 616 4.38 -46.05 -13.26
N SER A 617 4.07 -47.23 -13.79
CA SER A 617 4.98 -48.38 -13.93
C SER A 617 5.64 -48.42 -15.32
N VAL A 618 6.84 -49.03 -15.37
CA VAL A 618 7.65 -49.34 -16.57
C VAL A 618 8.27 -48.11 -17.27
N GLY A 619 9.59 -48.12 -17.43
CA GLY A 619 10.35 -47.02 -18.04
C GLY A 619 10.52 -47.13 -19.56
N ILE A 620 10.71 -45.98 -20.23
CA ILE A 620 11.07 -45.80 -21.66
C ILE A 620 11.86 -44.48 -21.81
N GLN A 621 12.57 -44.31 -22.94
CA GLN A 621 13.60 -43.30 -23.20
C GLN A 621 13.14 -41.82 -23.33
N THR A 622 14.17 -40.97 -23.43
CA THR A 622 14.23 -39.50 -23.41
C THR A 622 13.20 -38.72 -24.24
N GLN A 623 12.55 -39.32 -25.24
CA GLN A 623 11.49 -38.66 -26.02
C GLN A 623 10.26 -38.28 -25.17
N ILE A 624 10.03 -38.97 -24.04
CA ILE A 624 8.91 -38.66 -23.12
C ILE A 624 9.06 -37.26 -22.50
N LEU A 625 10.27 -36.71 -22.35
CA LEU A 625 10.47 -35.42 -21.69
C LEU A 625 9.76 -34.27 -22.44
N PHE A 626 9.91 -34.21 -23.77
CA PHE A 626 9.18 -33.23 -24.60
C PHE A 626 7.65 -33.38 -24.48
N ALA A 627 7.14 -34.60 -24.31
CA ALA A 627 5.71 -34.87 -24.11
C ALA A 627 5.20 -34.58 -22.69
N ALA A 628 6.09 -34.53 -21.69
CA ALA A 628 5.77 -34.11 -20.32
C ALA A 628 5.79 -32.57 -20.17
N LEU A 629 6.72 -31.89 -20.85
CA LEU A 629 6.90 -30.44 -20.79
C LEU A 629 5.79 -29.67 -21.53
N SER A 630 5.41 -30.13 -22.73
CA SER A 630 4.42 -29.47 -23.61
C SER A 630 2.98 -29.47 -23.09
N ARG A 631 2.68 -30.18 -21.98
CA ARG A 631 1.32 -30.47 -21.52
C ARG A 631 0.59 -29.33 -20.80
N HIS A 632 1.30 -28.36 -20.21
CA HIS A 632 0.69 -27.27 -19.43
C HIS A 632 1.29 -25.92 -19.83
N SER A 633 0.48 -24.99 -20.35
CA SER A 633 0.95 -23.68 -20.81
C SER A 633 1.46 -22.77 -19.69
N GLU A 634 1.07 -23.02 -18.44
CA GLU A 634 1.66 -22.34 -17.27
C GLU A 634 3.18 -22.50 -17.24
N LYS A 635 3.69 -23.69 -17.56
CA LYS A 635 5.13 -23.99 -17.51
C LYS A 635 5.90 -23.16 -18.52
N LEU A 636 5.38 -23.08 -19.76
CA LEU A 636 5.98 -22.28 -20.83
C LEU A 636 5.94 -20.77 -20.50
N ALA A 637 4.82 -20.30 -19.94
CA ALA A 637 4.70 -18.91 -19.50
C ALA A 637 5.66 -18.56 -18.33
N ILE A 638 5.83 -19.44 -17.34
CA ILE A 638 6.79 -19.27 -16.23
C ILE A 638 8.23 -19.24 -16.75
N ALA A 639 8.61 -20.18 -17.62
CA ALA A 639 9.95 -20.22 -18.18
C ALA A 639 10.24 -18.99 -19.07
N PHE A 640 9.29 -18.60 -19.94
CA PHE A 640 9.44 -17.39 -20.76
C PHE A 640 9.57 -16.13 -19.91
N ALA A 641 8.76 -16.02 -18.84
CA ALA A 641 8.86 -14.92 -17.89
C ALA A 641 10.25 -14.89 -17.26
N LEU A 642 10.74 -16.00 -16.69
CA LEU A 642 12.07 -16.10 -16.06
C LEU A 642 13.27 -15.87 -17.00
N ILE A 643 13.07 -15.92 -18.33
CA ILE A 643 14.09 -15.53 -19.33
C ILE A 643 14.00 -14.02 -19.68
N SER A 644 12.84 -13.40 -19.46
CA SER A 644 12.50 -12.07 -19.97
C SER A 644 12.38 -11.00 -18.87
N THR A 645 12.20 -11.42 -17.61
CA THR A 645 12.25 -10.59 -16.40
C THR A 645 13.67 -10.48 -15.87
N SER A 646 14.03 -9.32 -15.30
CA SER A 646 15.10 -9.27 -14.31
C SER A 646 14.71 -10.09 -13.08
N VAL A 647 15.73 -10.54 -12.34
CA VAL A 647 15.68 -11.52 -11.26
C VAL A 647 14.66 -11.18 -10.14
N ASP A 648 14.31 -9.90 -9.99
CA ASP A 648 13.52 -9.34 -8.88
C ASP A 648 12.11 -8.84 -9.29
N MET A 649 11.68 -9.07 -10.53
CA MET A 649 10.36 -8.67 -11.03
C MET A 649 9.27 -9.71 -10.70
N PRO A 650 8.15 -9.33 -10.05
CA PRO A 650 7.04 -10.27 -9.79
C PRO A 650 6.38 -10.76 -11.09
N ILE A 651 6.50 -12.06 -11.35
CA ILE A 651 5.93 -12.72 -12.52
C ILE A 651 4.43 -12.89 -12.35
N ARG A 652 3.64 -12.34 -13.28
CA ARG A 652 2.17 -12.44 -13.30
C ARG A 652 1.72 -13.20 -14.55
N ILE A 653 0.96 -14.27 -14.35
CA ILE A 653 0.49 -15.16 -15.41
C ILE A 653 -1.02 -15.34 -15.25
N VAL A 654 -1.77 -15.00 -16.29
CA VAL A 654 -3.22 -15.24 -16.35
C VAL A 654 -3.49 -16.49 -17.19
N LYS A 655 -4.51 -17.26 -16.83
CA LYS A 655 -4.89 -18.48 -17.55
C LYS A 655 -6.39 -18.52 -17.81
N ASN A 656 -6.79 -18.91 -19.01
CA ASN A 656 -8.19 -19.03 -19.44
C ASN A 656 -8.98 -20.15 -18.75
N LEU A 657 -8.29 -21.06 -18.06
CA LEU A 657 -8.81 -22.22 -17.34
C LEU A 657 -8.13 -22.31 -15.97
N ARG A 658 -8.80 -22.90 -14.97
CA ARG A 658 -8.24 -23.06 -13.62
C ARG A 658 -6.90 -23.81 -13.68
N VAL A 659 -5.87 -23.24 -13.04
CA VAL A 659 -4.53 -23.83 -12.89
C VAL A 659 -4.65 -25.21 -12.22
N CYS A 660 -3.92 -26.20 -12.72
CA CYS A 660 -3.96 -27.55 -12.15
C CYS A 660 -3.13 -27.63 -10.85
N HIS A 661 -3.41 -28.65 -10.03
CA HIS A 661 -2.74 -28.84 -8.74
C HIS A 661 -1.20 -28.83 -8.87
N ASP A 662 -0.69 -29.51 -9.89
CA ASP A 662 0.75 -29.70 -10.10
C ASP A 662 1.43 -28.39 -10.50
N CYS A 663 0.82 -27.61 -11.40
CA CYS A 663 1.35 -26.28 -11.76
C CYS A 663 1.28 -25.30 -10.59
N HIS A 664 0.21 -25.35 -9.79
CA HIS A 664 0.09 -24.53 -8.58
C HIS A 664 1.17 -24.90 -7.54
N HIS A 665 1.43 -26.19 -7.32
CA HIS A 665 2.47 -26.65 -6.40
C HIS A 665 3.87 -26.26 -6.89
N VAL A 666 4.18 -26.47 -8.17
CA VAL A 666 5.48 -26.08 -8.76
C VAL A 666 5.68 -24.56 -8.74
N THR A 667 4.63 -23.76 -8.96
CA THR A 667 4.72 -22.30 -8.83
C THR A 667 5.11 -21.89 -7.39
N LYS A 668 4.54 -22.54 -6.37
CA LYS A 668 4.86 -22.31 -4.96
C LYS A 668 6.26 -22.80 -4.54
N LEU A 669 6.85 -23.76 -5.27
CA LEU A 669 8.25 -24.15 -5.10
C LEU A 669 9.18 -23.12 -5.76
N ILE A 670 8.89 -22.69 -6.98
CA ILE A 670 9.69 -21.68 -7.70
C ILE A 670 9.73 -20.35 -6.93
N SER A 671 8.60 -19.91 -6.34
CA SER A 671 8.56 -18.68 -5.53
C SER A 671 9.33 -18.79 -4.21
N LYS A 672 9.57 -20.00 -3.67
CA LYS A 672 10.33 -20.22 -2.44
C LYS A 672 11.85 -20.12 -2.64
N VAL A 673 12.33 -20.23 -3.87
CA VAL A 673 13.76 -20.14 -4.20
C VAL A 673 14.21 -18.68 -4.36
N PHE A 674 13.26 -17.73 -4.45
CA PHE A 674 13.51 -16.38 -4.98
C PHE A 674 12.54 -15.32 -4.44
N ASP A 675 12.89 -14.64 -3.36
CA ASP A 675 12.26 -13.41 -2.84
C ASP A 675 13.35 -12.47 -2.28
N LEU A 676 13.15 -11.16 -2.34
CA LEU A 676 14.04 -10.13 -1.82
C LEU A 676 13.29 -8.85 -1.38
N THR A 677 12.10 -9.01 -0.78
CA THR A 677 11.26 -7.87 -0.37
C THR A 677 11.48 -7.37 1.07
N VAL A 678 12.37 -8.03 1.84
CA VAL A 678 12.70 -7.67 3.24
C VAL A 678 14.22 -7.70 3.42
N VAL A 679 14.85 -6.53 3.38
CA VAL A 679 16.28 -6.33 3.67
C VAL A 679 16.44 -5.82 5.10
N LYS A 680 17.20 -6.53 5.93
CA LYS A 680 17.67 -6.04 7.24
C LYS A 680 18.93 -5.16 7.07
N PRO A 681 19.17 -4.17 7.96
CA PRO A 681 20.43 -3.42 8.00
C PRO A 681 21.66 -4.33 8.10
N SER A 682 21.57 -5.43 8.85
CA SER A 682 22.63 -6.45 8.92
C SER A 682 22.95 -7.08 7.56
N GLU A 683 21.93 -7.45 6.77
CA GLU A 683 22.12 -8.04 5.43
C GLU A 683 22.63 -7.01 4.41
N PHE A 684 22.34 -5.73 4.61
CA PHE A 684 22.95 -4.64 3.85
C PHE A 684 24.44 -4.47 4.21
N VAL A 685 24.78 -4.49 5.51
CA VAL A 685 26.18 -4.42 5.96
C VAL A 685 26.98 -5.63 5.47
N GLU A 686 26.47 -6.84 5.67
CA GLU A 686 27.15 -8.10 5.36
C GLU A 686 27.35 -8.33 3.85
N TYR A 687 26.37 -7.95 3.01
CA TYR A 687 26.39 -8.29 1.57
C TYR A 687 26.42 -7.08 0.62
N ALA A 688 25.79 -5.95 0.96
CA ALA A 688 25.75 -4.78 0.06
C ALA A 688 27.03 -3.95 0.15
N LEU A 689 27.50 -3.64 1.36
CA LEU A 689 28.74 -2.89 1.56
C LEU A 689 29.96 -3.73 1.19
N ALA A 690 30.01 -5.00 1.62
CA ALA A 690 31.05 -5.94 1.22
C ALA A 690 31.15 -6.14 -0.31
N CYS A 691 30.03 -6.03 -1.05
CA CYS A 691 30.05 -6.02 -2.51
C CYS A 691 30.70 -4.73 -3.06
N LEU A 692 30.32 -3.55 -2.55
CA LEU A 692 30.92 -2.28 -2.95
C LEU A 692 32.41 -2.19 -2.62
N GLU A 693 32.83 -2.77 -1.49
CA GLU A 693 34.23 -2.95 -1.11
C GLU A 693 34.98 -3.82 -2.12
N GLN A 694 34.50 -5.05 -2.39
CA GLN A 694 35.14 -5.94 -3.37
C GLN A 694 35.21 -5.36 -4.78
N LEU A 695 34.19 -4.59 -5.21
CA LEU A 695 34.22 -3.85 -6.46
C LEU A 695 35.31 -2.75 -6.43
N ALA A 696 35.36 -1.95 -5.37
CA ALA A 696 36.34 -0.87 -5.22
C ALA A 696 37.79 -1.39 -5.17
N ASP A 697 38.04 -2.43 -4.39
CA ASP A 697 39.36 -3.05 -4.21
C ASP A 697 39.84 -3.75 -5.50
N SER A 698 38.91 -4.16 -6.36
CA SER A 698 39.18 -4.68 -7.72
C SER A 698 39.38 -3.58 -8.78
N GLY A 699 39.36 -2.30 -8.39
CA GLY A 699 39.68 -1.15 -9.25
C GLY A 699 38.48 -0.31 -9.72
N ASP A 700 37.25 -0.60 -9.28
CA ASP A 700 36.06 0.15 -9.72
C ASP A 700 35.98 1.53 -9.06
N HIS A 701 36.38 2.57 -9.79
CA HIS A 701 36.36 3.96 -9.33
C HIS A 701 34.96 4.44 -8.90
N SER A 702 33.89 4.04 -9.60
CA SER A 702 32.53 4.44 -9.22
C SER A 702 32.07 3.69 -7.96
N ALA A 703 32.45 2.42 -7.78
CA ALA A 703 32.20 1.70 -6.53
C ALA A 703 32.96 2.33 -5.36
N GLY A 704 34.25 2.63 -5.53
CA GLY A 704 35.08 3.30 -4.52
C GLY A 704 34.56 4.68 -4.14
N PHE A 705 34.16 5.50 -5.12
CA PHE A 705 33.55 6.81 -4.84
C PHE A 705 32.21 6.66 -4.11
N VAL A 706 31.36 5.72 -4.52
CA VAL A 706 30.10 5.41 -3.82
C VAL A 706 30.35 4.96 -2.39
N ARG A 707 31.25 3.99 -2.18
CA ARG A 707 31.64 3.48 -0.85
C ARG A 707 32.09 4.61 0.06
N ASN A 708 32.93 5.50 -0.45
CA ASN A 708 33.55 6.57 0.34
C ASN A 708 32.61 7.77 0.62
N ASN A 709 31.54 7.97 -0.18
CA ASN A 709 30.61 9.10 -0.04
C ASN A 709 29.18 8.69 0.34
N LEU A 710 28.92 7.40 0.60
CA LEU A 710 27.61 6.87 0.95
C LEU A 710 27.06 7.53 2.22
N ARG A 711 25.81 8.00 2.13
CA ARG A 711 25.05 8.53 3.25
C ARG A 711 23.85 7.61 3.51
N VAL A 712 23.56 7.34 4.78
CA VAL A 712 22.41 6.51 5.20
C VAL A 712 21.31 7.41 5.76
N MET A 713 20.05 7.13 5.46
CA MET A 713 18.91 7.91 5.93
C MET A 713 17.87 7.01 6.59
N VAL A 714 17.70 7.15 7.91
CA VAL A 714 16.82 6.30 8.73
C VAL A 714 15.52 7.02 9.06
N ALA A 715 14.38 6.41 8.74
CA ALA A 715 13.06 6.90 9.13
C ALA A 715 12.45 6.02 10.23
N GLY A 716 12.36 6.58 11.45
CA GLY A 716 11.94 5.87 12.65
C GLY A 716 11.89 6.76 13.90
N GLY A 717 12.09 6.14 15.06
CA GLY A 717 12.42 6.79 16.35
C GLY A 717 13.80 6.33 16.83
N ASP A 718 14.26 6.81 17.99
CA ASP A 718 15.68 6.69 18.41
C ASP A 718 16.24 5.25 18.35
N GLY A 719 15.61 4.25 18.98
CA GLY A 719 16.07 2.86 18.93
C GLY A 719 16.14 2.22 17.53
N THR A 720 15.42 2.75 16.54
CA THR A 720 15.60 2.34 15.12
C THR A 720 16.84 2.98 14.49
N VAL A 721 17.21 4.19 14.90
CA VAL A 721 18.49 4.79 14.53
C VAL A 721 19.62 4.03 15.21
N GLY A 722 19.50 3.74 16.51
CA GLY A 722 20.44 2.92 17.28
C GLY A 722 20.64 1.51 16.70
N TRP A 723 19.58 0.84 16.26
CA TRP A 723 19.68 -0.46 15.58
C TRP A 723 20.49 -0.40 14.27
N VAL A 724 20.27 0.63 13.44
CA VAL A 724 21.04 0.83 12.20
C VAL A 724 22.49 1.22 12.51
N LEU A 725 22.72 2.08 13.50
CA LEU A 725 24.07 2.44 13.96
C LEU A 725 24.81 1.23 14.54
N GLY A 726 24.14 0.33 15.25
CA GLY A 726 24.71 -0.91 15.77
C GLY A 726 25.21 -1.82 14.65
N CYS A 727 24.38 -2.06 13.62
CA CYS A 727 24.82 -2.80 12.43
C CYS A 727 25.97 -2.09 11.69
N LEU A 728 26.00 -0.75 11.63
CA LEU A 728 27.12 -0.02 11.03
C LEU A 728 28.39 -0.08 11.91
N GLY A 729 28.26 -0.20 13.24
CA GLY A 729 29.38 -0.42 14.16
C GLY A 729 30.06 -1.77 13.97
N GLU A 730 29.35 -2.79 13.47
CA GLU A 730 29.93 -4.09 13.11
C GLU A 730 30.96 -3.99 11.97
N LEU A 731 30.95 -2.91 11.17
CA LEU A 731 32.00 -2.60 10.18
C LEU A 731 33.33 -2.26 10.86
N TYR A 732 33.30 -1.42 11.90
CA TYR A 732 34.51 -1.04 12.65
C TYR A 732 35.12 -2.26 13.37
N VAL A 733 34.29 -3.12 13.96
CA VAL A 733 34.75 -4.39 14.55
C VAL A 733 35.41 -5.31 13.51
N GLN A 734 35.02 -5.19 12.24
CA GLN A 734 35.63 -5.89 11.11
C GLN A 734 36.77 -5.12 10.42
N ASN A 735 37.19 -3.95 10.95
CA ASN A 735 38.17 -3.03 10.36
C ASN A 735 37.84 -2.58 8.92
N ARG A 736 36.55 -2.34 8.62
CA ARG A 736 36.08 -1.85 7.32
C ARG A 736 35.78 -0.34 7.39
N GLU A 737 36.44 0.44 6.54
CA GLU A 737 36.27 1.90 6.47
C GLU A 737 36.10 2.42 5.02
N PRO A 738 35.38 3.55 4.81
CA PRO A 738 34.74 4.38 5.83
C PRO A 738 33.32 3.93 6.19
N VAL A 739 32.91 4.16 7.44
CA VAL A 739 31.54 3.94 7.90
C VAL A 739 30.64 5.09 7.40
N PRO A 740 29.50 4.82 6.74
CA PRO A 740 28.67 5.87 6.15
C PRO A 740 27.86 6.65 7.21
N PRO A 741 27.85 7.99 7.19
CA PRO A 741 27.15 8.81 8.19
C PRO A 741 25.62 8.76 8.04
N VAL A 742 24.91 8.89 9.16
CA VAL A 742 23.46 8.68 9.25
C VAL A 742 22.66 9.98 9.41
N ALA A 743 21.66 10.18 8.56
CA ALA A 743 20.60 11.19 8.65
C ALA A 743 19.30 10.59 9.24
N VAL A 744 18.51 11.40 9.97
CA VAL A 744 17.31 10.91 10.68
C VAL A 744 16.03 11.63 10.24
N ILE A 745 15.05 10.88 9.74
CA ILE A 745 13.67 11.35 9.49
C ILE A 745 12.81 11.08 10.74
N PRO A 746 12.35 12.12 11.47
CA PRO A 746 11.58 11.96 12.71
C PRO A 746 10.12 11.52 12.45
N LEU A 747 9.82 10.25 12.71
CA LEU A 747 8.46 9.70 12.58
C LEU A 747 7.68 9.68 13.90
N GLY A 748 8.35 9.42 15.03
CA GLY A 748 7.74 9.23 16.35
C GLY A 748 7.69 10.49 17.23
N THR A 749 7.32 10.31 18.50
CA THR A 749 7.36 11.37 19.54
C THR A 749 8.67 11.43 20.33
N GLY A 750 9.35 10.30 20.49
CA GLY A 750 10.71 10.19 21.02
C GLY A 750 11.69 10.01 19.86
N ASN A 751 12.22 11.13 19.37
CA ASN A 751 13.32 11.15 18.41
C ASN A 751 14.26 12.28 18.87
N ASP A 752 14.91 12.07 20.01
CA ASP A 752 15.77 13.06 20.66
C ASP A 752 17.10 13.21 19.91
N LEU A 753 17.64 12.13 19.33
CA LEU A 753 18.76 12.17 18.38
C LEU A 753 18.43 13.12 17.21
N SER A 754 17.24 12.94 16.61
CA SER A 754 16.76 13.78 15.51
C SER A 754 16.70 15.27 15.89
N ARG A 755 16.51 15.60 17.17
CA ARG A 755 16.45 17.00 17.64
C ARG A 755 17.84 17.55 17.94
N SER A 756 18.71 16.78 18.58
CA SER A 756 20.10 17.17 18.86
C SER A 756 20.87 17.51 17.58
N PHE A 757 20.62 16.78 16.49
CA PHE A 757 21.25 16.99 15.19
C PHE A 757 20.40 17.83 14.21
N GLY A 758 19.44 18.62 14.71
CA GLY A 758 18.73 19.69 13.95
C GLY A 758 17.55 19.27 13.03
N TRP A 759 17.37 17.97 12.79
CA TRP A 759 16.26 17.42 11.99
C TRP A 759 14.87 17.71 12.58
N GLY A 760 14.79 17.77 13.92
CA GLY A 760 13.69 18.37 14.66
C GLY A 760 12.57 17.41 15.08
N ALA A 761 11.35 17.95 15.17
CA ALA A 761 10.20 17.26 15.73
C ALA A 761 9.53 16.28 14.75
N SER A 762 8.65 15.42 15.30
CA SER A 762 7.73 14.53 14.58
C SER A 762 7.12 15.18 13.33
N PHE A 763 7.14 14.46 12.20
CA PHE A 763 6.69 14.96 10.91
C PHE A 763 5.33 15.69 10.93
N SER A 764 5.32 16.93 10.45
CA SER A 764 4.09 17.75 10.41
C SER A 764 3.14 17.34 9.28
N PHE A 765 1.86 17.70 9.41
CA PHE A 765 0.84 17.49 8.37
C PHE A 765 1.21 18.08 6.98
N SER A 766 2.09 19.09 6.91
CA SER A 766 2.61 19.62 5.64
C SER A 766 3.78 18.80 5.07
N TRP A 767 3.66 17.47 5.13
CA TRP A 767 4.69 16.48 4.80
C TRP A 767 5.37 16.73 3.44
N LYS A 768 4.66 17.28 2.44
CA LYS A 768 5.22 17.70 1.14
C LYS A 768 6.41 18.67 1.32
N ALA A 769 6.26 19.75 2.06
CA ALA A 769 7.37 20.70 2.25
C ALA A 769 8.47 20.12 3.16
N ALA A 770 8.12 19.21 4.09
CA ALA A 770 9.07 18.61 5.02
C ALA A 770 10.06 17.66 4.33
N ALA A 771 9.60 16.64 3.59
CA ALA A 771 10.48 15.60 3.05
C ALA A 771 11.50 16.11 2.02
N LYS A 772 11.16 17.12 1.21
CA LYS A 772 12.15 17.79 0.33
C LYS A 772 13.26 18.49 1.14
N ARG A 773 12.93 19.10 2.28
CA ARG A 773 13.93 19.71 3.19
C ARG A 773 14.77 18.65 3.89
N SER A 774 14.18 17.52 4.29
CA SER A 774 14.93 16.37 4.85
C SER A 774 15.95 15.81 3.85
N LEU A 775 15.58 15.61 2.58
CA LEU A 775 16.52 15.14 1.55
C LEU A 775 17.65 16.15 1.30
N TYR A 776 17.34 17.45 1.27
CA TYR A 776 18.35 18.51 1.15
C TYR A 776 19.34 18.50 2.34
N LYS A 777 18.82 18.40 3.58
CA LYS A 777 19.63 18.24 4.80
C LYS A 777 20.51 16.99 4.75
N ALA A 778 20.03 15.88 4.18
CA ALA A 778 20.81 14.64 4.07
C ALA A 778 22.02 14.79 3.14
N ILE A 779 21.84 15.45 2.00
CA ILE A 779 22.88 15.66 0.99
C ILE A 779 23.93 16.67 1.48
N PHE A 780 23.50 17.85 1.94
CA PHE A 780 24.40 18.99 2.22
C PHE A 780 24.75 19.18 3.70
N GLY A 781 24.21 18.36 4.60
CA GLY A 781 24.52 18.40 6.03
C GLY A 781 25.98 18.05 6.34
N SER A 782 26.55 18.75 7.33
CA SER A 782 27.87 18.41 7.89
C SER A 782 27.79 17.12 8.71
N VAL A 783 28.92 16.45 8.89
CA VAL A 783 29.02 15.27 9.77
C VAL A 783 29.49 15.69 11.16
N SER A 784 28.88 15.13 12.20
CA SER A 784 29.27 15.23 13.60
C SER A 784 29.45 13.83 14.21
N CYS A 785 30.23 13.75 15.28
CA CYS A 785 30.39 12.55 16.07
C CYS A 785 29.24 12.36 17.06
N LEU A 786 28.97 11.09 17.38
CA LEU A 786 28.04 10.64 18.40
C LEU A 786 28.69 9.47 19.15
N ASP A 787 29.02 9.68 20.41
CA ASP A 787 29.46 8.62 21.30
C ASP A 787 28.38 7.54 21.43
N SER A 788 28.85 6.31 21.66
CA SER A 788 27.99 5.17 21.87
C SER A 788 28.47 4.39 23.09
N TRP A 789 27.53 3.76 23.77
CA TRP A 789 27.71 3.26 25.13
C TRP A 789 27.32 1.79 25.20
N HIS A 790 28.30 0.96 25.46
CA HIS A 790 28.12 -0.48 25.61
C HIS A 790 27.54 -0.77 26.98
N VAL A 791 26.38 -1.43 27.00
CA VAL A 791 25.74 -1.93 28.21
C VAL A 791 25.87 -3.44 28.29
N VAL A 792 26.18 -3.95 29.48
CA VAL A 792 26.09 -5.38 29.81
C VAL A 792 25.19 -5.53 31.02
N VAL A 793 24.14 -6.36 30.89
CA VAL A 793 23.31 -6.82 32.00
C VAL A 793 23.74 -8.25 32.34
N SER A 794 24.18 -8.46 33.57
CA SER A 794 24.66 -9.74 34.09
C SER A 794 23.75 -10.22 35.21
N MET A 795 23.10 -11.37 35.02
CA MET A 795 22.17 -11.98 35.98
C MET A 795 22.50 -13.46 36.26
N PRO A 796 22.17 -14.02 37.43
CA PRO A 796 22.44 -15.42 37.76
C PRO A 796 21.65 -16.40 36.86
N GLU A 797 22.18 -17.61 36.71
CA GLU A 797 21.45 -18.72 36.08
C GLU A 797 20.56 -19.46 37.08
N ASP A 798 19.46 -18.83 37.51
CA ASP A 798 18.41 -19.53 38.27
C ASP A 798 17.83 -20.69 37.40
N GLY A 799 17.69 -21.89 37.97
CA GLY A 799 17.57 -23.15 37.23
C GLY A 799 16.15 -23.63 36.88
N GLU A 800 16.05 -24.35 35.74
CA GLU A 800 14.97 -25.23 35.21
C GLU A 800 13.46 -24.95 35.40
N GLU A 801 13.01 -23.84 36.02
CA GLU A 801 11.60 -23.41 35.92
C GLU A 801 11.28 -22.72 34.57
N GLU A 802 10.00 -22.69 34.18
CA GLU A 802 9.52 -22.21 32.86
C GLU A 802 9.81 -20.71 32.64
N LYS A 803 10.94 -20.39 32.00
CA LYS A 803 11.31 -19.02 31.64
C LYS A 803 10.40 -18.48 30.53
N GLU A 804 9.62 -17.44 30.84
CA GLU A 804 8.89 -16.64 29.84
C GLU A 804 9.85 -16.10 28.78
N GLU A 805 9.42 -16.06 27.51
CA GLU A 805 10.25 -15.59 26.39
C GLU A 805 10.52 -14.08 26.53
N LEU A 806 11.79 -13.73 26.79
CA LEU A 806 12.24 -12.35 27.03
C LEU A 806 12.21 -11.53 25.73
N ASP A 807 11.25 -10.61 25.62
CA ASP A 807 11.16 -9.61 24.55
C ASP A 807 12.21 -8.50 24.79
N LEU A 808 13.36 -8.64 24.13
CA LEU A 808 14.52 -7.74 24.25
C LEU A 808 14.52 -6.63 23.19
N PRO A 809 15.12 -5.45 23.47
CA PRO A 809 15.41 -4.43 22.45
C PRO A 809 16.18 -4.97 21.24
N HIS A 810 15.98 -4.40 20.05
CA HIS A 810 16.68 -4.82 18.81
C HIS A 810 18.20 -4.59 18.87
N SER A 811 18.66 -3.72 19.78
CA SER A 811 20.06 -3.41 20.08
C SER A 811 20.62 -4.14 21.31
N LEU A 812 19.86 -5.07 21.92
CA LEU A 812 20.29 -5.94 23.01
C LEU A 812 20.27 -7.41 22.55
N ARG A 813 21.35 -8.15 22.81
CA ARG A 813 21.53 -9.56 22.43
C ARG A 813 21.78 -10.40 23.68
N HIS A 814 21.65 -11.71 23.55
CA HIS A 814 21.93 -12.67 24.64
C HIS A 814 23.18 -13.48 24.28
N LEU A 815 24.21 -13.41 25.13
CA LEU A 815 25.49 -14.09 24.93
C LEU A 815 25.50 -15.51 25.52
N GLY A 816 24.58 -15.83 26.43
CA GLY A 816 24.60 -17.07 27.20
C GLY A 816 25.43 -16.98 28.47
N GLY A 817 25.76 -18.17 29.02
CA GLY A 817 26.51 -18.31 30.26
C GLY A 817 27.94 -17.79 30.16
N CYS A 818 28.28 -16.84 31.02
CA CYS A 818 29.57 -16.17 31.14
C CYS A 818 30.12 -16.31 32.57
N THR A 819 31.44 -16.18 32.72
CA THR A 819 32.07 -16.03 34.05
C THR A 819 32.05 -14.56 34.48
N PHE A 820 31.68 -14.30 35.73
CA PHE A 820 31.59 -12.93 36.23
C PHE A 820 32.98 -12.32 36.45
N PHE A 821 33.21 -11.12 35.90
CA PHE A 821 34.46 -10.37 36.08
C PHE A 821 34.34 -9.40 37.25
N ASP A 822 34.74 -9.84 38.44
CA ASP A 822 34.86 -8.95 39.60
C ASP A 822 36.10 -8.05 39.48
N ASP A 823 35.93 -6.79 39.88
CA ASP A 823 36.99 -5.78 39.99
C ASP A 823 37.12 -5.22 41.41
N GLY A 824 36.56 -5.93 42.41
CA GLY A 824 36.62 -5.60 43.83
C GLY A 824 35.55 -4.60 44.28
N THR A 825 34.53 -4.34 43.45
CA THR A 825 33.44 -3.40 43.79
C THR A 825 32.11 -4.05 44.17
N ALA A 826 31.94 -5.35 43.96
CA ALA A 826 30.76 -6.08 44.39
C ALA A 826 30.63 -6.16 45.93
N LYS A 827 29.40 -6.22 46.45
CA LYS A 827 29.11 -6.30 47.89
C LYS A 827 28.15 -7.45 48.23
N GLY A 828 28.54 -8.66 47.83
CA GLY A 828 27.86 -9.93 48.10
C GLY A 828 28.71 -11.11 47.65
N GLU A 829 28.17 -12.33 47.83
CA GLU A 829 28.70 -13.52 47.18
C GLU A 829 28.33 -13.51 45.69
N LEU A 830 29.19 -14.11 44.85
CA LEU A 830 29.03 -14.10 43.39
C LEU A 830 28.57 -15.49 42.89
N PRO A 831 27.56 -15.56 42.00
CA PRO A 831 27.08 -16.83 41.44
C PRO A 831 28.11 -17.47 40.50
N GLU A 832 28.15 -18.80 40.45
CA GLU A 832 29.13 -19.56 39.65
C GLU A 832 28.90 -19.44 38.13
N THR A 833 27.66 -19.32 37.68
CA THR A 833 27.31 -19.05 36.27
C THR A 833 26.29 -17.91 36.13
N VAL A 834 26.45 -17.13 35.06
CA VAL A 834 25.76 -15.85 34.84
C VAL A 834 25.32 -15.73 33.39
N SER A 835 24.03 -15.55 33.12
CA SER A 835 23.55 -15.16 31.79
C SER A 835 23.86 -13.67 31.55
N CYS A 836 24.53 -13.38 30.43
CA CYS A 836 24.84 -12.02 30.02
C CYS A 836 24.02 -11.57 28.80
N PHE A 837 23.58 -10.32 28.85
CA PHE A 837 22.93 -9.61 27.75
C PHE A 837 23.75 -8.36 27.42
N ASP A 838 24.22 -8.24 26.18
CA ASP A 838 25.06 -7.13 25.70
C ASP A 838 24.31 -6.25 24.70
N GLY A 839 24.67 -4.98 24.63
CA GLY A 839 24.07 -4.05 23.68
C GLY A 839 24.75 -2.70 23.63
N VAL A 840 24.32 -1.85 22.70
CA VAL A 840 24.84 -0.49 22.52
C VAL A 840 23.71 0.51 22.44
N PHE A 841 23.86 1.63 23.15
CA PHE A 841 22.93 2.76 23.11
C PHE A 841 23.63 4.08 22.74
N TYR A 842 22.82 5.01 22.25
CA TYR A 842 23.27 6.25 21.60
C TYR A 842 22.55 7.49 22.14
N ASN A 843 21.38 7.32 22.77
CA ASN A 843 20.59 8.38 23.38
C ASN A 843 20.61 8.24 24.92
N TYR A 844 19.96 7.21 25.49
CA TYR A 844 19.99 6.98 26.94
C TYR A 844 19.66 5.55 27.35
N PHE A 845 20.15 5.19 28.54
CA PHE A 845 19.67 4.08 29.34
C PHE A 845 18.86 4.61 30.54
N SER A 846 17.74 3.97 30.90
CA SER A 846 17.01 4.29 32.14
C SER A 846 16.48 3.06 32.88
N ILE A 847 16.33 3.20 34.20
CA ILE A 847 15.85 2.15 35.10
C ILE A 847 14.80 2.69 36.08
N GLY A 848 13.75 1.90 36.31
CA GLY A 848 12.65 2.22 37.23
C GLY A 848 11.43 2.83 36.54
N MET A 849 10.84 3.86 37.15
CA MET A 849 9.51 4.39 36.77
C MET A 849 9.41 4.87 35.32
N ASP A 850 10.50 5.38 34.74
CA ASP A 850 10.53 5.87 33.34
C ASP A 850 10.37 4.71 32.35
N ALA A 851 11.24 3.70 32.46
CA ALA A 851 11.16 2.44 31.74
C ALA A 851 9.81 1.72 31.94
N GLN A 852 9.27 1.70 33.16
CA GLN A 852 7.97 1.11 33.47
C GLN A 852 6.81 1.80 32.72
N VAL A 853 6.87 3.13 32.57
CA VAL A 853 5.88 3.87 31.79
C VAL A 853 6.06 3.63 30.29
N ALA A 854 7.29 3.60 29.79
CA ALA A 854 7.56 3.27 28.39
C ALA A 854 7.08 1.86 28.02
N TYR A 855 7.32 0.86 28.88
CA TYR A 855 6.86 -0.52 28.70
C TYR A 855 5.33 -0.61 28.60
N GLY A 856 4.62 0.01 29.55
CA GLY A 856 3.15 0.07 29.52
C GLY A 856 2.58 0.88 28.35
N PHE A 857 3.34 1.84 27.81
CA PHE A 857 2.98 2.59 26.61
C PHE A 857 3.16 1.75 25.32
N HIS A 858 4.23 0.95 25.23
CA HIS A 858 4.45 0.03 24.10
C HIS A 858 3.37 -1.05 24.04
N GLN A 859 3.11 -1.77 25.15
CA GLN A 859 2.04 -2.77 25.20
C GLN A 859 0.68 -2.18 24.76
N LEU A 860 0.30 -1.00 25.26
CA LEU A 860 -0.94 -0.35 24.84
C LEU A 860 -0.96 0.06 23.36
N ARG A 861 0.16 0.55 22.81
CA ARG A 861 0.27 0.89 21.38
C ARG A 861 0.07 -0.35 20.52
N ASP A 862 0.62 -1.48 20.93
CA ASP A 862 0.71 -2.67 20.08
C ASP A 862 -0.57 -3.53 20.21
N GLU A 863 -1.23 -3.55 21.37
CA GLU A 863 -2.63 -4.03 21.51
C GLU A 863 -3.65 -3.13 20.79
N LYS A 864 -3.51 -1.80 20.92
CA LYS A 864 -4.55 -0.80 20.58
C LYS A 864 -3.97 0.36 19.74
N PRO A 865 -3.42 0.10 18.54
CA PRO A 865 -2.73 1.09 17.71
C PRO A 865 -3.61 2.21 17.16
N PHE A 866 -4.92 2.18 17.42
CA PHE A 866 -5.85 3.28 17.13
C PHE A 866 -5.90 4.36 18.21
N LEU A 867 -5.37 4.09 19.42
CA LEU A 867 -5.23 5.09 20.48
C LEU A 867 -3.95 5.93 20.31
N ALA A 868 -2.86 5.31 19.85
CA ALA A 868 -1.56 5.94 19.60
C ALA A 868 -1.48 6.69 18.24
N ASN A 869 -2.57 7.32 17.83
CA ASN A 869 -2.80 7.79 16.46
C ASN A 869 -2.17 9.17 16.12
N GLY A 870 -1.45 9.82 17.04
CA GLY A 870 -0.77 11.09 16.75
C GLY A 870 0.11 11.64 17.88
N PRO A 871 0.97 12.63 17.61
CA PRO A 871 1.97 13.09 18.59
C PRO A 871 1.39 13.62 19.89
N LEU A 872 0.23 14.30 19.83
CA LEU A 872 -0.44 14.83 21.02
C LEU A 872 -1.10 13.71 21.84
N SER A 873 -1.75 12.72 21.20
CA SER A 873 -2.34 11.59 21.91
C SER A 873 -1.26 10.74 22.57
N ASN A 874 -0.12 10.53 21.90
CA ASN A 874 0.99 9.75 22.46
C ASN A 874 1.56 10.43 23.71
N LYS A 875 1.78 11.76 23.67
CA LYS A 875 2.18 12.54 24.85
C LYS A 875 1.11 12.52 25.96
N LEU A 876 -0.18 12.61 25.63
CA LEU A 876 -1.26 12.54 26.62
C LEU A 876 -1.44 11.15 27.24
N ILE A 877 -1.19 10.07 26.49
CA ILE A 877 -1.18 8.70 26.99
C ILE A 877 0.04 8.50 27.90
N TYR A 878 1.23 8.92 27.50
CA TYR A 878 2.45 8.82 28.31
C TYR A 878 2.35 9.68 29.59
N ALA A 879 1.77 10.88 29.50
CA ALA A 879 1.39 11.71 30.65
C ALA A 879 0.33 11.02 31.54
N GLY A 880 -0.66 10.36 30.93
CA GLY A 880 -1.68 9.59 31.64
C GLY A 880 -1.11 8.37 32.38
N TYR A 881 -0.12 7.69 31.81
CA TYR A 881 0.57 6.58 32.47
C TYR A 881 1.49 7.07 33.59
N THR A 882 2.32 8.10 33.36
CA THR A 882 3.11 8.74 34.44
C THR A 882 2.20 9.20 35.59
N CYS A 883 1.08 9.88 35.31
CA CYS A 883 0.15 10.31 36.37
C CYS A 883 -0.55 9.17 37.12
N LYS A 884 -0.82 8.02 36.46
CA LYS A 884 -1.37 6.81 37.12
C LYS A 884 -0.32 6.12 38.01
N GLN A 885 0.84 5.80 37.45
CA GLN A 885 1.97 5.18 38.18
C GLN A 885 2.51 6.11 39.28
N GLY A 886 2.33 7.42 39.13
CA GLY A 886 2.69 8.42 40.13
C GLY A 886 1.86 8.43 41.41
N TRP A 887 0.80 7.60 41.52
CA TRP A 887 -0.03 7.51 42.73
C TRP A 887 -0.21 6.07 43.25
N PHE A 888 -0.12 5.03 42.41
CA PHE A 888 -0.26 3.62 42.81
C PHE A 888 0.72 2.70 42.06
N PHE A 889 1.17 1.64 42.75
CA PHE A 889 1.94 0.47 42.25
C PHE A 889 3.43 0.63 41.88
N THR A 890 4.29 0.61 42.90
CA THR A 890 5.42 -0.35 42.88
C THR A 890 4.93 -1.70 43.39
N GLN A 891 5.38 -2.84 42.84
CA GLN A 891 4.84 -4.17 43.19
C GLN A 891 5.05 -4.55 44.67
N CYS A 892 6.14 -4.11 45.32
CA CYS A 892 6.29 -4.17 46.77
C CYS A 892 5.44 -3.08 47.47
N ILE A 893 4.18 -3.40 47.79
CA ILE A 893 3.31 -2.57 48.64
C ILE A 893 3.46 -2.96 50.13
N SER A 894 3.65 -4.25 50.40
CA SER A 894 3.73 -4.84 51.75
C SER A 894 4.85 -4.27 52.62
N ASP A 895 6.06 -4.16 52.07
CA ASP A 895 7.26 -3.80 52.82
C ASP A 895 7.60 -2.30 52.68
N PRO A 896 7.71 -1.53 53.79
CA PRO A 896 8.21 -0.15 53.76
C PRO A 896 9.69 0.01 53.42
N GLU A 897 10.54 -0.96 53.77
CA GLU A 897 11.99 -0.92 53.56
C GLU A 897 12.38 -1.15 52.09
N LEU A 898 11.48 -1.70 51.28
CA LEU A 898 11.67 -1.88 49.84
C LEU A 898 11.16 -0.70 48.99
N ARG A 899 10.71 0.40 49.60
CA ARG A 899 10.01 1.52 48.89
C ARG A 899 10.92 2.55 48.24
N GLY A 900 11.71 2.14 47.25
CA GLY A 900 12.30 3.04 46.24
C GLY A 900 13.77 2.75 45.92
N LEU A 901 14.23 3.28 44.76
CA LEU A 901 15.50 2.88 44.15
C LEU A 901 16.71 2.93 45.08
N ARG A 902 16.80 3.93 45.96
CA ARG A 902 17.91 4.09 46.92
C ARG A 902 18.09 2.95 47.95
N ASN A 903 17.13 2.02 48.04
CA ASN A 903 17.19 0.87 48.95
C ASN A 903 17.60 -0.42 48.20
N ILE A 904 17.53 -0.43 46.87
CA ILE A 904 17.78 -1.61 46.01
C ILE A 904 18.88 -1.40 44.96
N ILE A 905 19.25 -0.15 44.67
CA ILE A 905 20.33 0.21 43.74
C ILE A 905 21.53 0.78 44.50
N CYS A 906 22.70 0.20 44.30
CA CYS A 906 23.98 0.88 44.50
C CYS A 906 24.47 1.42 43.15
N LEU A 907 24.76 2.72 43.10
CA LEU A 907 25.29 3.40 41.91
C LEU A 907 26.78 3.69 42.13
N SER A 908 27.62 3.30 41.17
CA SER A 908 29.05 3.61 41.14
C SER A 908 29.43 4.17 39.77
N ILE A 909 30.37 5.13 39.74
CA ILE A 909 30.78 5.82 38.52
C ILE A 909 32.31 5.92 38.41
N LYS A 910 32.82 6.14 37.21
CA LYS A 910 34.17 6.70 36.99
C LYS A 910 34.06 8.10 36.38
N ARG A 911 34.96 8.99 36.75
CA ARG A 911 35.14 10.32 36.12
C ARG A 911 36.16 10.21 34.99
N MET A 912 36.17 11.17 34.07
CA MET A 912 37.00 11.15 32.84
C MET A 912 38.46 10.75 33.11
N ASP A 913 39.10 11.38 34.11
CA ASP A 913 40.51 11.13 34.47
C ASP A 913 40.70 10.13 35.64
N SER A 914 39.67 9.40 36.05
CA SER A 914 39.71 8.50 37.23
C SER A 914 39.62 7.03 36.86
N SER A 915 40.66 6.27 37.16
CA SER A 915 40.63 4.80 37.11
C SER A 915 39.81 4.17 38.25
N GLU A 916 39.62 4.88 39.36
CA GLU A 916 38.87 4.40 40.53
C GLU A 916 37.35 4.61 40.39
N TRP A 917 36.58 3.74 41.06
CA TRP A 917 35.13 3.79 41.13
C TRP A 917 34.63 4.61 42.34
N GLU A 918 33.89 5.68 42.11
CA GLU A 918 33.23 6.50 43.13
C GLU A 918 31.78 6.02 43.33
N SER A 919 31.38 5.70 44.57
CA SER A 919 29.99 5.30 44.86
C SER A 919 29.11 6.52 45.16
N ILE A 920 28.02 6.67 44.41
CA ILE A 920 27.15 7.86 44.42
C ILE A 920 25.82 7.54 45.11
N PRO A 921 25.43 8.24 46.20
CA PRO A 921 24.20 7.95 46.93
C PRO A 921 22.96 8.38 46.13
N VAL A 922 22.16 7.39 45.70
CA VAL A 922 20.87 7.61 45.05
C VAL A 922 19.94 8.40 45.98
N PRO A 923 19.42 9.58 45.60
CA PRO A 923 18.63 10.39 46.52
C PRO A 923 17.28 9.75 46.84
N SER A 924 16.86 9.81 48.12
CA SER A 924 15.60 9.22 48.62
C SER A 924 14.33 9.66 47.89
N SER A 925 14.35 10.80 47.22
CA SER A 925 13.24 11.33 46.43
C SER A 925 13.15 10.76 45.01
N VAL A 926 14.06 9.89 44.56
CA VAL A 926 14.19 9.45 43.16
C VAL A 926 13.52 8.09 42.92
N ARG A 927 12.85 7.96 41.77
CA ARG A 927 12.05 6.78 41.35
C ARG A 927 12.38 6.28 39.93
N ALA A 928 13.13 7.05 39.15
CA ALA A 928 13.84 6.57 37.96
C ALA A 928 15.22 7.22 37.90
N ILE A 929 16.24 6.45 37.50
CA ILE A 929 17.57 6.95 37.14
C ILE A 929 17.69 6.88 35.63
N VAL A 930 18.20 7.95 35.01
CA VAL A 930 18.50 8.03 33.58
C VAL A 930 19.98 8.37 33.43
N ALA A 931 20.67 7.67 32.53
CA ALA A 931 22.01 7.98 32.08
C ALA A 931 21.93 8.37 30.60
N LEU A 932 22.19 9.65 30.30
CA LEU A 932 21.85 10.31 29.04
C LEU A 932 23.11 10.82 28.33
N ASN A 933 23.21 10.56 27.03
CA ASN A 933 24.34 10.92 26.15
C ASN A 933 24.11 12.22 25.36
N LEU A 934 22.93 12.85 25.49
CA LEU A 934 22.54 14.03 24.72
C LEU A 934 22.11 15.17 25.66
N HIS A 935 22.26 16.42 25.21
CA HIS A 935 21.65 17.59 25.87
C HIS A 935 20.10 17.61 25.83
N ASN A 936 19.45 16.55 25.32
CA ASN A 936 18.05 16.47 24.94
C ASN A 936 17.40 15.17 25.43
N TYR A 937 16.23 15.28 26.03
CA TYR A 937 15.45 14.15 26.56
C TYR A 937 13.96 14.33 26.27
N ALA A 938 13.25 13.21 26.06
CA ALA A 938 11.81 13.09 26.05
C ALA A 938 11.06 14.11 25.16
N SER A 939 11.38 14.08 23.87
CA SER A 939 11.01 15.03 22.81
C SER A 939 11.90 16.28 22.73
N GLY A 940 13.20 16.13 22.94
CA GLY A 940 14.23 17.16 22.88
C GLY A 940 13.91 18.36 23.75
N ARG A 941 13.81 18.07 25.05
CA ARG A 941 13.82 19.04 26.13
C ARG A 941 15.11 18.89 26.91
N ASN A 942 15.71 20.00 27.30
CA ASN A 942 16.90 19.93 28.16
C ASN A 942 16.43 19.63 29.61
N PRO A 943 16.88 18.53 30.27
CA PRO A 943 16.35 18.16 31.58
C PRO A 943 16.65 19.17 32.69
N TRP A 944 17.66 20.03 32.52
CA TRP A 944 18.06 21.09 33.45
C TRP A 944 17.84 22.51 32.92
N GLY A 945 17.45 22.65 31.65
CA GLY A 945 17.37 23.94 30.95
C GLY A 945 18.74 24.60 30.79
N ASN A 946 18.74 25.93 30.64
CA ASN A 946 19.99 26.70 30.55
C ASN A 946 20.64 26.82 31.94
N LEU A 947 21.54 25.89 32.26
CA LEU A 947 22.39 26.01 33.44
C LEU A 947 23.31 27.22 33.31
N LYS A 948 23.56 27.89 34.43
CA LYS A 948 24.57 28.95 34.49
C LYS A 948 25.98 28.35 34.53
N PRO A 949 27.00 29.00 33.94
CA PRO A 949 28.41 28.63 34.15
C PRO A 949 28.78 28.53 35.64
N GLU A 950 28.30 29.50 36.45
CA GLU A 950 28.40 29.52 37.93
C GLU A 950 27.96 28.21 38.62
N TYR A 951 26.99 27.49 38.03
CA TYR A 951 26.46 26.23 38.58
C TYR A 951 27.31 25.04 38.15
N LEU A 952 27.72 25.01 36.87
CA LEU A 952 28.58 23.98 36.30
C LEU A 952 29.94 23.95 37.02
N GLU A 953 30.60 25.10 37.13
CA GLU A 953 31.85 25.28 37.88
C GLU A 953 31.71 24.83 39.34
N LYS A 954 30.67 25.29 40.05
CA LYS A 954 30.37 24.89 41.44
C LYS A 954 30.10 23.39 41.61
N LYS A 955 29.77 22.68 40.53
CA LYS A 955 29.53 21.24 40.53
C LYS A 955 30.71 20.41 40.03
N GLY A 956 31.71 21.03 39.42
CA GLY A 956 32.72 20.31 38.64
C GLY A 956 32.11 19.59 37.44
N PHE A 957 31.09 20.20 36.80
CA PHE A 957 30.44 19.68 35.60
C PHE A 957 30.86 20.48 34.36
N VAL A 958 30.90 19.82 33.21
CA VAL A 958 31.09 20.46 31.88
C VAL A 958 29.74 20.66 31.18
N GLU A 959 29.73 21.37 30.06
CA GLU A 959 28.55 21.45 29.17
C GLU A 959 28.44 20.16 28.35
N ALA A 960 27.23 19.58 28.28
CA ALA A 960 27.00 18.25 27.74
C ALA A 960 26.94 18.24 26.20
N HIS A 961 27.87 17.53 25.57
CA HIS A 961 27.92 17.30 24.13
C HIS A 961 27.63 15.83 23.79
N SER A 962 27.47 15.51 22.50
CA SER A 962 27.19 14.14 22.06
C SER A 962 28.45 13.28 21.87
N ASP A 963 29.63 13.85 22.10
CA ASP A 963 30.95 13.29 21.76
C ASP A 963 32.05 13.66 22.79
N ASP A 964 31.65 14.10 24.00
CA ASP A 964 32.58 14.51 25.08
C ASP A 964 33.13 13.36 25.94
N GLY A 965 32.61 12.15 25.80
CA GLY A 965 32.98 10.98 26.60
C GLY A 965 32.30 10.86 27.97
N LEU A 966 31.18 11.56 28.21
CA LEU A 966 30.44 11.52 29.46
C LEU A 966 28.97 11.09 29.28
N LEU A 967 28.41 10.55 30.35
CA LEU A 967 26.96 10.35 30.55
C LEU A 967 26.45 11.27 31.65
N GLU A 968 25.38 11.99 31.34
CA GLU A 968 24.60 12.81 32.25
C GLU A 968 23.67 11.92 33.09
N ILE A 969 23.97 11.76 34.39
CA ILE A 969 23.13 10.96 35.29
C ILE A 969 22.15 11.87 36.01
N PHE A 970 20.85 11.66 35.81
CA PHE A 970 19.79 12.40 36.52
C PHE A 970 18.68 11.50 37.09
N GLY A 971 17.98 12.05 38.08
CA GLY A 971 16.89 11.39 38.80
C GLY A 971 15.54 12.09 38.63
N LEU A 972 14.52 11.30 38.29
CA LEU A 972 13.11 11.72 38.26
C LEU A 972 12.41 11.30 39.56
N LYS A 973 11.55 12.17 40.12
CA LYS A 973 11.03 11.97 41.49
C LYS A 973 9.74 11.18 41.57
N GLN A 974 8.81 11.44 40.66
CA GLN A 974 7.47 10.85 40.61
C GLN A 974 6.85 11.16 39.23
N GLY A 975 5.76 10.49 38.86
CA GLY A 975 5.12 10.66 37.55
C GLY A 975 4.93 12.11 37.12
N TRP A 976 4.23 12.91 37.92
CA TRP A 976 4.02 14.35 37.69
C TRP A 976 5.33 15.16 37.55
N HIS A 977 6.40 14.78 38.26
CA HIS A 977 7.71 15.44 38.15
C HIS A 977 8.35 15.13 36.79
N ALA A 978 8.26 13.88 36.32
CA ALA A 978 8.66 13.53 34.95
C ALA A 978 7.81 14.28 33.90
N SER A 979 6.48 14.27 34.03
CA SER A 979 5.58 14.97 33.10
C SER A 979 5.89 16.46 32.97
N LEU A 980 6.32 17.12 34.06
CA LEU A 980 6.69 18.54 34.08
C LEU A 980 8.12 18.82 33.56
N VAL A 981 9.07 17.90 33.74
CA VAL A 981 10.39 17.93 33.09
C VAL A 981 10.24 17.79 31.57
N MET A 982 9.37 16.88 31.10
CA MET A 982 9.07 16.64 29.68
C MET A 982 8.37 17.82 28.96
N VAL A 983 8.10 18.92 29.69
CA VAL A 983 7.60 20.20 29.15
C VAL A 983 8.39 21.42 29.64
N GLU A 984 9.59 21.22 30.22
CA GLU A 984 10.50 22.27 30.71
C GLU A 984 9.91 23.23 31.77
N LEU A 985 8.87 22.81 32.49
CA LEU A 985 8.29 23.60 33.58
C LEU A 985 9.06 23.47 34.91
N ILE A 986 9.83 22.40 35.09
CA ILE A 986 10.75 22.19 36.21
C ILE A 986 11.98 21.42 35.74
N SER A 987 13.10 21.52 36.47
CA SER A 987 14.30 20.73 36.20
C SER A 987 14.24 19.33 36.82
N ALA A 988 14.88 18.38 36.14
CA ALA A 988 15.31 17.10 36.69
C ALA A 988 16.31 17.31 37.84
N LYS A 989 16.56 16.27 38.64
CA LYS A 989 17.66 16.28 39.61
C LYS A 989 18.91 15.70 38.96
N HIS A 990 19.76 16.54 38.37
CA HIS A 990 21.11 16.13 37.96
C HIS A 990 21.86 15.56 39.19
N ILE A 991 22.40 14.36 39.06
CA ILE A 991 23.12 13.61 40.09
C ILE A 991 24.64 13.75 39.90
N ALA A 992 25.17 13.31 38.76
CA ALA A 992 26.60 13.34 38.41
C ALA A 992 26.83 13.19 36.89
N GLN A 993 28.04 13.53 36.43
CA GLN A 993 28.58 13.15 35.11
C GLN A 993 29.56 11.97 35.26
N ALA A 994 29.59 11.05 34.29
CA ALA A 994 30.39 9.81 34.39
C ALA A 994 30.94 9.32 33.04
N ALA A 995 32.19 8.85 33.00
CA ALA A 995 32.81 8.18 31.85
C ALA A 995 32.62 6.64 31.86
N ALA A 996 32.16 6.07 32.98
CA ALA A 996 31.63 4.71 33.09
C ALA A 996 30.66 4.64 34.28
N ILE A 997 29.67 3.75 34.20
CA ILE A 997 28.65 3.56 35.25
C ILE A 997 28.54 2.06 35.57
N ARG A 998 28.41 1.73 36.86
CA ARG A 998 28.01 0.42 37.35
C ARG A 998 26.79 0.58 38.25
N ILE A 999 25.76 -0.21 37.98
CA ILE A 999 24.52 -0.27 38.77
C ILE A 999 24.40 -1.69 39.33
N GLU A 1000 24.57 -1.84 40.63
CA GLU A 1000 24.20 -3.08 41.34
C GLU A 1000 22.70 -2.98 41.69
N ILE A 1001 21.91 -3.97 41.27
CA ILE A 1001 20.49 -4.12 41.60
C ILE A 1001 20.35 -5.34 42.52
N LYS A 1002 19.99 -5.12 43.77
CA LYS A 1002 19.95 -6.18 44.78
C LYS A 1002 18.70 -7.05 44.64
N GLY A 1003 18.92 -8.36 44.64
CA GLY A 1003 17.86 -9.37 44.68
C GLY A 1003 17.04 -9.34 45.97
N GLY A 1004 15.95 -10.10 45.99
CA GLY A 1004 15.08 -10.27 47.17
C GLY A 1004 13.60 -10.40 46.81
N GLN A 1005 12.72 -9.65 47.48
CA GLN A 1005 11.27 -9.66 47.15
C GLN A 1005 10.93 -8.92 45.84
N TRP A 1006 11.88 -8.19 45.24
CA TRP A 1006 11.73 -7.61 43.90
C TRP A 1006 12.01 -8.68 42.86
N ARG A 1007 10.97 -9.16 42.17
CA ARG A 1007 11.07 -10.18 41.10
C ARG A 1007 11.44 -9.59 39.73
N ASP A 1008 11.22 -8.29 39.54
CA ASP A 1008 11.27 -7.61 38.25
C ASP A 1008 11.87 -6.20 38.39
N ALA A 1009 12.73 -5.81 37.44
CA ALA A 1009 13.11 -4.43 37.18
C ALA A 1009 12.63 -4.02 35.78
N PHE A 1010 12.15 -2.78 35.63
CA PHE A 1010 11.90 -2.20 34.31
C PHE A 1010 13.13 -1.41 33.87
N MET A 1011 13.63 -1.73 32.67
CA MET A 1011 14.80 -1.11 32.03
C MET A 1011 14.43 -0.61 30.63
N GLN A 1012 15.17 0.38 30.13
CA GLN A 1012 14.90 0.98 28.83
C GLN A 1012 16.19 1.49 28.18
N MET A 1013 16.30 1.32 26.88
CA MET A 1013 17.46 1.69 26.07
C MET A 1013 17.00 2.35 24.77
N ASP A 1014 17.40 3.59 24.51
CA ASP A 1014 17.06 4.38 23.29
C ASP A 1014 15.56 4.41 22.92
N GLY A 1015 14.67 4.29 23.91
CA GLY A 1015 13.22 4.25 23.68
C GLY A 1015 12.61 2.85 23.53
N GLU A 1016 13.42 1.78 23.58
CA GLU A 1016 12.96 0.39 23.65
C GLU A 1016 13.04 -0.13 25.11
N PRO A 1017 11.89 -0.38 25.77
CA PRO A 1017 11.81 -0.82 27.17
C PRO A 1017 11.57 -2.34 27.29
N TRP A 1018 12.10 -2.95 28.34
CA TRP A 1018 11.84 -4.35 28.68
C TRP A 1018 11.64 -4.56 30.19
N LYS A 1019 11.22 -5.77 30.55
CA LYS A 1019 10.99 -6.24 31.92
C LYS A 1019 12.07 -7.29 32.23
N GLN A 1020 13.06 -6.89 33.03
CA GLN A 1020 14.19 -7.71 33.43
C GLN A 1020 13.82 -8.51 34.69
N PRO A 1021 13.82 -9.86 34.66
CA PRO A 1021 13.68 -10.66 35.88
C PRO A 1021 14.90 -10.47 36.80
N LEU A 1022 14.67 -10.61 38.11
CA LEU A 1022 15.69 -10.54 39.16
C LEU A 1022 15.67 -11.81 40.00
N SER A 1023 16.85 -12.33 40.34
CA SER A 1023 17.00 -13.44 41.30
C SER A 1023 16.62 -12.98 42.72
N SER A 1024 16.14 -13.92 43.54
CA SER A 1024 15.87 -13.66 44.96
C SER A 1024 17.12 -13.70 45.85
N GLU A 1025 18.21 -14.30 45.38
CA GLU A 1025 19.40 -14.59 46.20
C GLU A 1025 20.62 -13.70 45.87
N TYR A 1026 20.84 -13.37 44.58
CA TYR A 1026 22.02 -12.63 44.13
C TYR A 1026 21.67 -11.28 43.46
N SER A 1027 22.62 -10.34 43.45
CA SER A 1027 22.50 -9.06 42.74
C SER A 1027 22.59 -9.24 41.21
N THR A 1028 21.78 -8.48 40.47
CA THR A 1028 21.93 -8.27 39.02
C THR A 1028 22.78 -7.02 38.79
N PHE A 1029 23.73 -7.06 37.85
CA PHE A 1029 24.62 -5.94 37.56
C PHE A 1029 24.36 -5.35 36.18
N VAL A 1030 24.41 -4.03 36.07
CA VAL A 1030 24.42 -3.30 34.79
C VAL A 1030 25.69 -2.47 34.69
N ASP A 1031 26.57 -2.84 33.76
CA ASP A 1031 27.81 -2.13 33.45
C ASP A 1031 27.62 -1.31 32.17
N ILE A 1032 27.94 -0.01 32.21
CA ILE A 1032 27.89 0.91 31.07
C ILE A 1032 29.26 1.54 30.85
N LYS A 1033 29.84 1.38 29.66
CA LYS A 1033 31.18 1.84 29.30
C LYS A 1033 31.17 2.45 27.88
N LYS A 1034 31.95 3.51 27.64
CA LYS A 1034 32.07 4.12 26.30
C LYS A 1034 32.63 3.11 25.30
N VAL A 1035 32.00 3.00 24.14
CA VAL A 1035 32.53 2.26 22.98
C VAL A 1035 33.71 3.07 22.41
N PRO A 1036 34.84 2.45 22.03
CA PRO A 1036 36.01 3.17 21.51
C PRO A 1036 35.79 3.94 20.20
N TYR A 1037 34.68 3.69 19.49
CA TYR A 1037 34.37 4.25 18.18
C TYR A 1037 33.14 5.17 18.22
N PRO A 1038 33.27 6.45 17.83
CA PRO A 1038 32.12 7.35 17.70
C PRO A 1038 31.37 7.07 16.39
N SER A 1039 30.05 7.03 16.47
CA SER A 1039 29.17 6.99 15.29
C SER A 1039 29.14 8.33 14.56
N LEU A 1040 28.93 8.29 13.24
CA LEU A 1040 28.88 9.48 12.40
C LEU A 1040 27.43 9.85 12.06
N ILE A 1041 27.01 11.06 12.42
CA ILE A 1041 25.66 11.59 12.21
C ILE A 1041 25.71 12.81 11.29
N ILE A 1042 24.70 12.95 10.43
CA ILE A 1042 24.53 14.12 9.56
C ILE A 1042 23.71 15.17 10.31
N ASN A 1043 24.26 16.37 10.50
CA ASN A 1043 23.54 17.55 10.96
C ASN A 1043 22.59 18.07 9.88
N GLY A 1044 21.39 18.48 10.26
CA GLY A 1044 20.39 19.01 9.32
C GLY A 1044 19.79 20.33 9.76
#